data_AF-A0A439J156-F1
#
_entry.id   AF-A0A439J156-F1
#
_cell.length_a   1.000
_cell.length_b   1.000
_cell.length_c   1.000
_cell.angle_alpha   90.00
_cell.angle_beta   90.00
_cell.angle_gamma   90.00
#
_symmetry.space_group_name_H-M   'P 1'
#
loop_
_entity.id
_entity.type
_entity.pdbx_description
1 polymer ?
#
loop_
_entity_poly.entity_id
_entity_poly.type
_entity_poly.pdbx_seq_one_letter_code
_entity_poly.pdbx_strand_id
1 'polypeptide(L)'
;MRWRVRMISCSVTPAFTPQSDIPVSMLRERRPVWRHISGFDRFVDGGFAVGGGGSPPLVEGRLLVLCRIEWFRRRCRCHRLAPQGCFARPCSRLNLPTIVGAPVETGVELYRGRAGRPAMQRPIPLQVRLLGELQLVGADGKALALPASRKTRALLGYLIATGQVHRRERLCDLFWDGPDDPRAELRWSLSKIRALLGDGSRARLVADRERVGIELGDALVDHAVVRSLAASSVSAATTEVLTETVALFGGEFLDGLDLPLCYRYQEWCIAEREAMSQLRFRVLAALIARLEDVPTDALPYAYALVAADPLSETGHAAVVRLLGKMGRTNDALVHYERAHRIFEAELGAPPGEELKAARQALRPSPIAGARAAPSGTARRTLDDAPRPAASVPMVGRDAERATIDRLVGMAADSGQDVILVTGEPGVGKSHMLGYFSERVAAAGGRAFSARAFEAETARSYGIWIDLLRSVQRQRPRHGLPSVLGPLLPELGGGEGGVGDRTQLFDAIVDLLYGLAADEPVGIALDDVQWLDDASASLLHYVARRTEAAPGLVIACAARSGEVEDNIAVSRVLRSLARDGRLTEIELDTLSAEHTAELVRRLDPALDAAQIVAASDGNPLFALELARAHLRGDPGPGRTVKALIEGQLAGLTDQVRETLVWAAAHGRTFTPQDLARLGPFDAAGLLMALGELERRGLVRPAGGDAYDFTHDLVRQVTYRSLSHPRRKLLHRHIARALRPAAERGGDAAADLVHHAVLAEDDEMAARACIVAGERALRLFANAEAAGLAERGLRHVARLPEEPEKVVSRIALLKIRVLAATGPGLRSLPPIEDEIADATTAAEEQGLQAAAATGHYLLSILHQQAGQIEQAEASTLRAAEIGRNADRKIQAHQLANTARCLLELETEIARARELIAEAGDIAQSLGTELCELHWASGLLERWNGRQDQAAVHLARSLALARRSEDRWREYKCLTWLATLHFEMARYADMHARCEELRSVAERIGEETPFVDALQALTALMTADDAADEALESALARLRAADDKSYLAYALNSAASFYCRAGRMEQVRLHASEALTVASKIRRRCEIAIAKALLSAAANGSSAAEVDDDCRAPIELEDFSARARAVLRQPAEPARSVPTAAPTPGLQT
;
A
#
# COMPACT_ATOMS: atom_id res chain seq x y z
N MET A 1 11.19 2.60 49.80
CA MET A 1 11.95 3.67 50.50
C MET A 1 11.56 5.03 49.88
N ARG A 2 11.53 6.10 50.67
CA ARG A 2 11.13 7.47 50.24
C ARG A 2 12.34 8.31 49.76
N TRP A 3 12.04 9.54 49.34
CA TRP A 3 12.92 10.71 49.09
C TRP A 3 13.52 10.79 47.68
N ARG A 4 13.57 11.93 46.99
CA ARG A 4 12.88 13.26 46.99
C ARG A 4 13.67 14.04 45.92
N VAL A 5 13.05 14.52 44.85
CA VAL A 5 13.70 15.49 43.94
C VAL A 5 13.38 16.90 44.44
N ARG A 6 14.36 17.81 44.41
CA ARG A 6 14.23 19.18 44.91
C ARG A 6 14.51 20.16 43.77
N MET A 7 13.58 21.06 43.49
CA MET A 7 13.77 22.16 42.54
C MET A 7 14.89 23.09 42.99
N ILE A 8 15.63 23.66 42.02
CA ILE A 8 16.22 25.00 42.12
C ILE A 8 15.93 25.73 40.81
N SER A 9 15.21 26.84 40.92
CA SER A 9 14.97 27.83 39.87
C SER A 9 16.12 28.82 39.77
N CYS A 10 16.37 29.39 38.58
CA CYS A 10 16.84 30.76 38.51
C CYS A 10 16.31 31.45 37.24
N SER A 11 15.81 32.68 37.43
CA SER A 11 15.00 33.45 36.49
C SER A 11 15.79 34.58 35.84
N VAL A 12 15.49 34.90 34.58
CA VAL A 12 15.63 36.27 34.04
C VAL A 12 14.39 36.60 33.20
N THR A 13 13.67 37.64 33.58
CA THR A 13 12.55 38.25 32.86
C THR A 13 13.03 39.25 31.80
N PRO A 14 12.17 39.59 30.85
CA PRO A 14 12.00 41.00 30.50
C PRO A 14 10.53 41.43 30.66
N ALA A 15 10.34 42.62 31.23
CA ALA A 15 9.06 43.33 31.22
C ALA A 15 9.09 44.41 30.13
N PHE A 16 8.00 44.60 29.39
CA PHE A 16 7.21 45.85 29.36
C PHE A 16 5.98 45.69 28.44
N THR A 17 4.90 46.41 28.77
CA THR A 17 3.55 46.29 28.19
C THR A 17 3.17 47.48 27.28
N PRO A 18 2.04 47.45 26.54
CA PRO A 18 1.88 48.13 25.23
C PRO A 18 0.92 49.36 25.22
N GLN A 19 0.90 50.08 24.08
CA GLN A 19 -0.17 50.93 23.48
C GLN A 19 0.40 51.59 22.18
N SER A 20 -0.33 52.00 21.11
CA SER A 20 -1.79 52.07 20.81
C SER A 20 -2.07 52.33 19.29
N ASP A 21 -3.28 51.99 18.83
CA ASP A 21 -4.15 52.59 17.76
C ASP A 21 -3.70 52.83 16.27
N ILE A 22 -4.31 52.05 15.34
CA ILE A 22 -5.37 52.40 14.32
C ILE A 22 -5.26 53.77 13.57
N PRO A 23 -5.54 53.95 12.22
CA PRO A 23 -6.54 53.25 11.37
C PRO A 23 -6.22 52.89 9.88
N VAL A 24 -7.22 52.20 9.30
CA VAL A 24 -7.56 51.81 7.91
C VAL A 24 -7.65 52.94 6.85
N SER A 25 -7.27 52.64 5.59
CA SER A 25 -7.89 53.02 4.27
C SER A 25 -6.81 53.02 3.13
N MET A 26 -7.04 52.91 1.81
CA MET A 26 -8.19 52.55 0.95
C MET A 26 -7.71 52.18 -0.49
N LEU A 27 -8.53 51.43 -1.26
CA LEU A 27 -8.70 51.47 -2.74
C LEU A 27 -7.58 51.05 -3.74
N ARG A 28 -7.95 50.04 -4.58
CA ARG A 28 -7.70 49.88 -6.05
C ARG A 28 -6.23 49.70 -6.52
N GLU A 29 -5.90 48.96 -7.58
CA GLU A 29 -6.67 48.59 -8.78
C GLU A 29 -6.18 47.27 -9.43
N ARG A 30 -6.94 46.72 -10.40
CA ARG A 30 -6.58 45.48 -11.13
C ARG A 30 -5.66 45.76 -12.32
N ARG A 31 -4.56 45.01 -12.49
CA ARG A 31 -4.25 44.15 -13.67
C ARG A 31 -2.80 43.60 -13.65
N PRO A 32 -2.52 42.48 -14.36
CA PRO A 32 -1.23 41.77 -14.27
C PRO A 32 -0.20 42.29 -15.29
N VAL A 33 1.06 42.35 -14.88
CA VAL A 33 2.22 42.51 -15.79
C VAL A 33 3.34 41.59 -15.33
N TRP A 34 3.74 40.67 -16.19
CA TRP A 34 4.99 39.92 -16.06
C TRP A 34 6.18 40.86 -16.27
N ARG A 35 7.17 40.86 -15.37
CA ARG A 35 8.57 41.18 -15.72
C ARG A 35 9.58 40.63 -14.71
N HIS A 36 10.68 40.13 -15.25
CA HIS A 36 11.85 39.64 -14.53
C HIS A 36 12.44 40.70 -13.58
N ILE A 37 12.99 40.23 -12.46
CA ILE A 37 14.18 40.86 -11.86
C ILE A 37 15.30 39.84 -11.89
N SER A 38 16.16 39.98 -12.90
CA SER A 38 17.56 39.58 -12.84
C SER A 38 18.34 40.72 -12.18
N GLY A 39 19.16 40.45 -11.16
CA GLY A 39 20.01 41.48 -10.58
C GLY A 39 20.75 41.05 -9.33
N PHE A 40 21.98 40.58 -9.49
CA PHE A 40 23.11 41.24 -8.86
C PHE A 40 24.38 40.98 -9.68
N ASP A 41 24.79 41.99 -10.44
CA ASP A 41 26.06 42.07 -11.12
C ASP A 41 26.61 43.50 -10.95
N ARG A 42 27.93 43.63 -10.99
CA ARG A 42 28.77 44.83 -10.79
C ARG A 42 28.94 45.37 -9.36
N PHE A 43 30.14 45.10 -8.85
CA PHE A 43 31.07 46.20 -8.57
C PHE A 43 32.46 45.84 -9.13
N VAL A 44 32.78 46.34 -10.32
CA VAL A 44 34.16 46.45 -10.84
C VAL A 44 34.26 47.79 -11.56
N ASP A 45 34.92 48.73 -10.90
CA ASP A 45 35.59 49.91 -11.46
C ASP A 45 36.46 50.49 -10.33
N GLY A 46 37.78 50.64 -10.44
CA GLY A 46 38.66 50.22 -11.54
C GLY A 46 40.13 50.58 -11.21
N GLY A 47 40.97 50.69 -12.24
CA GLY A 47 42.26 51.41 -12.14
C GLY A 47 43.52 50.56 -11.96
N PHE A 48 44.21 50.29 -13.07
CA PHE A 48 45.65 49.99 -13.07
C PHE A 48 46.47 51.18 -12.55
N ALA A 49 47.51 50.95 -11.74
CA ALA A 49 48.91 51.32 -12.07
C ALA A 49 49.93 51.08 -10.93
N VAL A 50 50.97 50.30 -11.25
CA VAL A 50 52.41 50.46 -10.89
C VAL A 50 52.81 50.82 -9.44
N GLY A 51 53.64 49.98 -8.81
CA GLY A 51 54.51 50.43 -7.71
C GLY A 51 55.07 49.28 -6.85
N GLY A 52 56.30 48.85 -7.13
CA GLY A 52 56.91 47.67 -6.49
C GLY A 52 57.39 47.85 -5.04
N GLY A 53 57.55 46.69 -4.38
CA GLY A 53 58.61 46.44 -3.40
C GLY A 53 58.30 46.70 -1.91
N GLY A 54 58.75 45.77 -1.07
CA GLY A 54 59.00 46.04 0.36
C GLY A 54 58.05 45.36 1.35
N SER A 55 58.42 44.16 1.81
CA SER A 55 57.97 43.52 3.05
C SER A 55 58.29 44.38 4.30
N PRO A 56 57.95 43.93 5.53
CA PRO A 56 56.68 43.43 6.11
C PRO A 56 56.28 44.43 7.26
N PRO A 57 55.58 44.09 8.38
CA PRO A 57 54.77 42.91 8.73
C PRO A 57 53.33 43.27 9.16
N LEU A 58 52.36 42.42 8.79
CA LEU A 58 51.03 42.47 9.41
C LEU A 58 50.55 41.10 9.86
N VAL A 59 50.16 41.11 11.13
CA VAL A 59 49.27 40.20 11.85
C VAL A 59 48.13 39.70 10.94
N GLU A 60 48.17 38.43 10.54
CA GLU A 60 46.98 37.73 10.02
C GLU A 60 46.17 37.13 11.17
N GLY A 61 45.03 37.76 11.49
CA GLY A 61 43.98 37.14 12.26
C GLY A 61 43.26 36.07 11.43
N ARG A 62 43.76 34.82 11.44
CA ARG A 62 43.05 33.68 10.84
C ARG A 62 41.91 33.21 11.74
N LEU A 63 40.68 33.51 11.36
CA LEU A 63 39.49 32.86 11.89
C LEU A 63 39.30 31.51 11.19
N LEU A 64 39.95 30.48 11.74
CA LEU A 64 39.77 29.08 11.37
C LEU A 64 38.50 28.52 12.03
N VAL A 65 37.54 28.04 11.24
CA VAL A 65 36.55 27.06 11.72
C VAL A 65 37.18 25.67 11.63
N LEU A 66 37.87 25.28 12.70
CA LEU A 66 38.37 23.92 12.90
C LEU A 66 37.37 23.13 13.75
N CYS A 67 36.71 22.14 13.14
CA CYS A 67 36.15 21.05 13.92
C CYS A 67 37.30 20.18 14.45
N ARG A 68 37.58 20.27 15.76
CA ARG A 68 38.57 19.43 16.43
C ARG A 68 37.93 18.66 17.57
N ILE A 69 37.92 17.34 17.41
CA ILE A 69 37.64 16.34 18.45
C ILE A 69 38.86 16.27 19.40
N GLU A 70 38.65 15.75 20.62
CA GLU A 70 39.56 15.60 21.79
C GLU A 70 39.30 16.65 22.89
N TRP A 71 39.23 16.32 24.20
CA TRP A 71 39.51 15.07 24.93
C TRP A 71 38.81 15.13 26.31
N PHE A 72 38.38 14.00 26.89
CA PHE A 72 38.45 13.88 28.36
C PHE A 72 38.59 12.43 28.87
N ARG A 73 39.71 12.17 29.54
CA ARG A 73 40.01 10.91 30.23
C ARG A 73 40.49 11.23 31.64
N ARG A 74 39.64 11.01 32.66
CA ARG A 74 39.90 11.02 34.13
C ARG A 74 38.51 10.88 34.80
N ARG A 75 38.26 10.12 35.88
CA ARG A 75 39.17 9.53 36.88
C ARG A 75 38.42 8.42 37.66
N CYS A 76 38.59 7.13 37.33
CA CYS A 76 38.18 6.05 38.23
C CYS A 76 39.32 5.72 39.21
N ARG A 77 39.05 5.76 40.51
CA ARG A 77 39.97 5.28 41.57
C ARG A 77 39.59 3.86 41.98
N CYS A 78 40.60 3.02 42.17
CA CYS A 78 40.44 1.64 42.65
C CYS A 78 40.06 1.59 44.14
N HIS A 79 39.27 0.59 44.54
CA HIS A 79 39.45 -0.26 45.74
C HIS A 79 38.65 -1.57 45.49
N ARG A 80 39.33 -2.69 45.22
CA ARG A 80 39.59 -3.80 46.17
C ARG A 80 38.32 -4.46 46.75
N LEU A 81 38.00 -5.67 46.30
CA LEU A 81 38.15 -6.91 47.08
C LEU A 81 37.92 -8.16 46.19
N ALA A 82 38.82 -9.14 46.33
CA ALA A 82 38.76 -10.54 45.84
C ALA A 82 39.47 -11.38 46.92
N PRO A 83 39.22 -12.70 47.09
CA PRO A 83 39.60 -13.77 46.14
C PRO A 83 38.52 -14.91 46.09
N GLN A 84 38.68 -16.13 45.55
CA GLN A 84 39.71 -16.86 44.74
C GLN A 84 39.01 -17.36 43.44
N GLY A 85 39.53 -18.20 42.53
CA GLY A 85 40.83 -18.82 42.24
C GLY A 85 40.68 -19.54 40.87
N CYS A 86 41.44 -19.19 39.84
CA CYS A 86 42.73 -19.78 39.44
C CYS A 86 42.67 -21.17 38.76
N PHE A 87 42.77 -21.19 37.43
CA PHE A 87 43.83 -21.93 36.70
C PHE A 87 44.15 -21.23 35.35
N ALA A 88 45.35 -21.46 34.81
CA ALA A 88 46.06 -20.62 33.83
C ALA A 88 47.13 -21.47 33.10
N ARG A 89 47.77 -21.12 31.96
CA ARG A 89 47.91 -19.91 31.08
C ARG A 89 48.50 -20.41 29.71
N PRO A 90 48.97 -19.61 28.73
CA PRO A 90 48.89 -18.15 28.48
C PRO A 90 48.46 -17.73 27.05
N CYS A 91 48.12 -16.45 26.88
CA CYS A 91 48.06 -15.76 25.58
C CYS A 91 48.98 -14.53 25.62
N SER A 92 49.72 -14.25 24.55
CA SER A 92 50.76 -13.20 24.53
C SER A 92 50.59 -12.17 23.41
N ARG A 93 50.34 -10.93 23.83
CA ARG A 93 50.67 -9.64 23.19
C ARG A 93 50.16 -9.36 21.76
N LEU A 94 49.18 -8.46 21.70
CA LEU A 94 48.90 -7.58 20.57
C LEU A 94 50.13 -6.72 20.21
N ASN A 95 50.39 -6.56 18.91
CA ASN A 95 51.20 -5.49 18.33
C ASN A 95 50.36 -4.80 17.25
N LEU A 96 50.14 -3.50 17.37
CA LEU A 96 49.52 -2.66 16.35
C LEU A 96 50.63 -2.06 15.45
N PRO A 97 50.54 -2.19 14.12
CA PRO A 97 51.34 -1.38 13.22
C PRO A 97 50.58 -0.09 12.84
N THR A 98 51.20 1.04 13.12
CA THR A 98 50.87 2.34 12.53
C THR A 98 51.09 2.29 11.02
N ILE A 99 50.15 2.81 10.22
CA ILE A 99 50.38 3.03 8.78
C ILE A 99 50.39 4.54 8.50
N VAL A 100 51.57 5.04 8.12
CA VAL A 100 51.77 6.34 7.48
C VAL A 100 52.64 6.10 6.25
N GLY A 101 52.14 6.50 5.08
CA GLY A 101 52.94 6.81 3.89
C GLY A 101 53.82 5.70 3.28
N ALA A 102 53.23 4.88 2.42
CA ALA A 102 53.94 4.26 1.29
C ALA A 102 52.95 4.15 0.09
N PRO A 103 53.38 4.42 -1.15
CA PRO A 103 52.52 4.26 -2.32
C PRO A 103 52.25 2.77 -2.57
N VAL A 104 50.99 2.40 -2.71
CA VAL A 104 50.64 1.08 -3.26
C VAL A 104 50.75 1.18 -4.76
N GLU A 105 51.81 0.60 -5.33
CA GLU A 105 51.94 0.41 -6.76
C GLU A 105 50.81 -0.49 -7.28
N THR A 106 49.86 0.09 -8.00
CA THR A 106 48.85 -0.67 -8.75
C THR A 106 49.52 -1.34 -9.95
N GLY A 107 50.09 -2.52 -9.72
CA GLY A 107 50.70 -3.35 -10.76
C GLY A 107 49.67 -3.91 -11.74
N VAL A 108 49.37 -3.15 -12.79
CA VAL A 108 48.65 -3.64 -13.97
C VAL A 108 49.66 -4.39 -14.87
N GLU A 109 49.85 -5.70 -14.63
CA GLU A 109 50.69 -6.52 -15.50
C GLU A 109 50.00 -6.83 -16.84
N LEU A 110 50.54 -6.23 -17.90
CA LEU A 110 50.12 -6.39 -19.29
C LEU A 110 50.42 -7.81 -19.83
N TYR A 111 49.39 -8.63 -20.03
CA TYR A 111 49.51 -9.87 -20.79
C TYR A 111 49.45 -9.62 -22.31
N ARG A 112 50.61 -9.35 -22.93
CA ARG A 112 50.81 -9.58 -24.38
C ARG A 112 51.32 -11.00 -24.59
N GLY A 113 50.64 -11.77 -25.44
CA GLY A 113 50.88 -13.20 -25.60
C GLY A 113 52.21 -13.57 -26.27
N ARG A 114 52.76 -14.72 -25.88
CA ARG A 114 53.65 -15.56 -26.69
C ARG A 114 53.24 -17.03 -26.53
N ALA A 115 53.24 -17.76 -27.64
CA ALA A 115 52.79 -19.14 -27.68
C ALA A 115 53.77 -20.10 -26.97
N GLY A 116 53.23 -21.15 -26.32
CA GLY A 116 54.01 -22.35 -26.01
C GLY A 116 53.97 -22.89 -24.57
N ARG A 117 52.79 -23.31 -24.06
CA ARG A 117 52.51 -24.45 -23.15
C ARG A 117 51.14 -24.29 -22.46
N PRO A 118 50.44 -25.38 -22.08
CA PRO A 118 49.16 -25.28 -21.39
C PRO A 118 49.37 -24.84 -19.94
N ALA A 119 48.92 -23.63 -19.61
CA ALA A 119 48.86 -23.16 -18.23
C ALA A 119 47.57 -23.67 -17.57
N MET A 120 47.67 -24.17 -16.33
CA MET A 120 46.49 -24.37 -15.48
C MET A 120 45.77 -23.02 -15.33
N GLN A 121 44.49 -22.99 -15.70
CA GLN A 121 43.65 -21.81 -15.49
C GLN A 121 43.57 -21.50 -14.00
N ARG A 122 43.97 -20.29 -13.59
CA ARG A 122 43.63 -19.77 -12.26
C ARG A 122 42.11 -19.69 -12.17
N PRO A 123 41.48 -20.13 -11.06
CA PRO A 123 40.04 -19.95 -10.88
C PRO A 123 39.72 -18.46 -10.92
N ILE A 124 38.69 -18.09 -11.68
CA ILE A 124 38.24 -16.70 -11.80
C ILE A 124 37.53 -16.36 -10.47
N PRO A 125 37.80 -15.21 -9.82
CA PRO A 125 37.04 -14.81 -8.65
C PRO A 125 35.57 -14.60 -9.00
N LEU A 126 34.67 -14.92 -8.06
CA LEU A 126 33.22 -14.70 -8.19
C LEU A 126 32.95 -13.29 -8.73
N GLN A 127 32.28 -13.17 -9.87
CA GLN A 127 31.90 -11.87 -10.42
C GLN A 127 30.45 -11.58 -10.03
N VAL A 128 30.20 -10.36 -9.55
CA VAL A 128 28.87 -9.88 -9.23
C VAL A 128 28.59 -8.62 -10.04
N ARG A 129 27.47 -8.62 -10.75
CA ARG A 129 26.97 -7.45 -11.47
C ARG A 129 25.73 -6.91 -10.78
N LEU A 130 25.79 -5.64 -10.41
CA LEU A 130 24.73 -4.85 -9.80
C LEU A 130 24.38 -3.62 -10.65
N LEU A 131 25.21 -3.21 -11.62
CA LEU A 131 24.98 -2.07 -12.52
C LEU A 131 24.17 -2.48 -13.75
N GLY A 132 23.00 -3.04 -13.49
CA GLY A 132 22.07 -3.64 -14.44
C GLY A 132 21.21 -4.66 -13.70
N GLU A 133 20.72 -5.67 -14.43
CA GLU A 133 20.07 -6.82 -13.81
C GLU A 133 21.07 -7.59 -12.93
N LEU A 134 20.66 -7.98 -11.72
CA LEU A 134 21.52 -8.73 -10.79
C LEU A 134 22.02 -10.03 -11.43
N GLN A 135 23.34 -10.21 -11.49
CA GLN A 135 23.96 -11.46 -11.98
C GLN A 135 25.10 -11.86 -11.04
N LEU A 136 25.22 -13.16 -10.76
CA LEU A 136 26.41 -13.75 -10.16
C LEU A 136 27.00 -14.77 -11.14
N VAL A 137 28.32 -14.70 -11.38
CA VAL A 137 29.06 -15.60 -12.26
C VAL A 137 30.10 -16.36 -11.44
N GLY A 138 29.99 -17.68 -11.42
CA GLY A 138 30.86 -18.59 -10.67
C GLY A 138 32.29 -18.62 -11.20
N ALA A 139 33.18 -19.29 -10.46
CA ALA A 139 34.59 -19.41 -10.81
C ALA A 139 34.86 -20.25 -12.07
N ASP A 140 33.87 -21.00 -12.53
CA ASP A 140 33.83 -21.75 -13.79
C ASP A 140 33.33 -20.91 -14.99
N GLY A 141 32.98 -19.64 -14.75
CA GLY A 141 32.47 -18.72 -15.76
C GLY A 141 30.97 -18.87 -16.07
N LYS A 142 30.23 -19.72 -15.34
CA LYS A 142 28.77 -19.88 -15.53
C LYS A 142 27.97 -18.93 -14.64
N ALA A 143 26.82 -18.49 -15.14
CA ALA A 143 25.85 -17.76 -14.33
C ALA A 143 25.24 -18.68 -13.26
N LEU A 144 25.18 -18.22 -12.01
CA LEU A 144 24.53 -18.92 -10.91
C LEU A 144 23.03 -18.62 -10.93
N ALA A 145 22.20 -19.67 -10.81
CA ALA A 145 20.74 -19.54 -10.78
C ALA A 145 20.27 -18.80 -9.51
N LEU A 146 19.68 -17.62 -9.69
CA LEU A 146 19.23 -16.80 -8.56
C LEU A 146 17.92 -17.31 -7.95
N PRO A 147 17.64 -17.03 -6.66
CA PRO A 147 16.35 -17.29 -6.05
C PRO A 147 15.20 -16.59 -6.79
N ALA A 148 14.07 -17.27 -6.97
CA ALA A 148 12.91 -16.74 -7.68
C ALA A 148 12.33 -15.47 -7.01
N SER A 149 12.08 -15.50 -5.68
CA SER A 149 11.56 -14.35 -4.90
C SER A 149 12.36 -13.06 -5.18
N ARG A 150 11.64 -12.00 -5.54
CA ARG A 150 12.27 -10.69 -5.81
C ARG A 150 12.78 -10.05 -4.53
N LYS A 151 12.05 -10.20 -3.42
CA LYS A 151 12.50 -9.77 -2.08
C LYS A 151 13.84 -10.43 -1.70
N THR A 152 14.01 -11.71 -1.99
CA THR A 152 15.26 -12.43 -1.70
C THR A 152 16.43 -11.95 -2.58
N ARG A 153 16.20 -11.69 -3.87
CA ARG A 153 17.22 -11.10 -4.78
C ARG A 153 17.59 -9.67 -4.41
N ALA A 154 16.61 -8.85 -4.03
CA ALA A 154 16.80 -7.49 -3.56
C ALA A 154 17.60 -7.45 -2.23
N LEU A 155 17.31 -8.35 -1.29
CA LEU A 155 18.08 -8.54 -0.06
C LEU A 155 19.54 -8.92 -0.37
N LEU A 156 19.76 -9.84 -1.31
CA LEU A 156 21.10 -10.21 -1.75
C LEU A 156 21.86 -9.00 -2.35
N GLY A 157 21.23 -8.27 -3.28
CA GLY A 157 21.78 -7.05 -3.87
C GLY A 157 22.13 -5.99 -2.82
N TYR A 158 21.24 -5.75 -1.85
CA TYR A 158 21.45 -4.83 -0.73
C TYR A 158 22.66 -5.21 0.14
N LEU A 159 22.76 -6.49 0.54
CA LEU A 159 23.86 -6.97 1.38
C LEU A 159 25.21 -6.89 0.65
N ILE A 160 25.24 -7.16 -0.66
CA ILE A 160 26.45 -7.04 -1.49
C ILE A 160 26.83 -5.56 -1.68
N ALA A 161 25.90 -4.71 -2.11
CA ALA A 161 26.15 -3.30 -2.40
C ALA A 161 26.56 -2.48 -1.19
N THR A 162 26.00 -2.80 -0.01
CA THR A 162 26.39 -2.12 1.24
C THR A 162 27.70 -2.66 1.81
N GLY A 163 28.03 -3.93 1.59
CA GLY A 163 29.23 -4.59 2.15
C GLY A 163 29.30 -4.58 3.68
N GLN A 164 28.17 -4.35 4.37
CA GLN A 164 28.10 -4.16 5.81
C GLN A 164 27.35 -5.28 6.53
N VAL A 165 27.63 -5.43 7.82
CA VAL A 165 26.90 -6.33 8.73
C VAL A 165 25.72 -5.58 9.33
N HIS A 166 24.51 -6.01 8.98
CA HIS A 166 23.24 -5.43 9.40
C HIS A 166 22.61 -6.22 10.55
N ARG A 167 21.78 -5.55 11.36
CA ARG A 167 20.89 -6.23 12.32
C ARG A 167 19.70 -6.85 11.60
N ARG A 168 19.23 -7.99 12.07
CA ARG A 168 18.03 -8.66 11.55
C ARG A 168 16.78 -7.80 11.60
N GLU A 169 16.53 -7.09 12.71
CA GLU A 169 15.43 -6.12 12.80
C GLU A 169 15.48 -5.09 11.68
N ARG A 170 16.64 -4.47 11.44
CA ARG A 170 16.79 -3.51 10.34
C ARG A 170 16.49 -4.12 8.97
N LEU A 171 16.82 -5.40 8.76
CA LEU A 171 16.49 -6.12 7.52
C LEU A 171 15.00 -6.49 7.45
N CYS A 172 14.37 -6.82 8.58
CA CYS A 172 12.92 -6.99 8.67
C CYS A 172 12.23 -5.70 8.19
N ASP A 173 12.48 -4.59 8.87
CA ASP A 173 12.00 -3.24 8.55
C ASP A 173 12.25 -2.77 7.10
N LEU A 174 13.30 -3.27 6.45
CA LEU A 174 13.67 -2.87 5.08
C LEU A 174 12.84 -3.57 4.00
N PHE A 175 12.45 -4.83 4.24
CA PHE A 175 11.91 -5.73 3.21
C PHE A 175 10.52 -6.29 3.55
N TRP A 176 10.04 -6.13 4.80
CA TRP A 176 8.78 -6.67 5.29
C TRP A 176 8.08 -5.66 6.22
N ASP A 177 7.00 -5.04 5.74
CA ASP A 177 6.01 -4.32 6.55
C ASP A 177 4.78 -5.26 6.75
N GLY A 178 4.30 -5.43 7.99
CA GLY A 178 3.07 -6.21 8.29
C GLY A 178 3.06 -6.91 9.65
N PRO A 179 1.90 -7.49 10.06
CA PRO A 179 1.72 -8.13 11.38
C PRO A 179 2.25 -9.58 11.49
N ASP A 180 2.60 -10.24 10.38
CA ASP A 180 3.09 -11.63 10.35
C ASP A 180 4.63 -11.73 10.47
N ASP A 181 5.14 -12.79 11.13
CA ASP A 181 6.56 -12.97 11.59
C ASP A 181 7.63 -12.65 10.51
N PRO A 182 8.20 -11.42 10.49
CA PRO A 182 9.20 -11.04 9.49
C PRO A 182 10.52 -11.78 9.69
N ARG A 183 10.77 -12.30 10.90
CA ARG A 183 11.97 -13.09 11.21
C ARG A 183 11.86 -14.51 10.67
N ALA A 184 10.66 -15.04 10.39
CA ALA A 184 10.50 -16.29 9.64
C ALA A 184 10.90 -16.10 8.17
N GLU A 185 10.36 -15.08 7.52
CA GLU A 185 10.66 -14.77 6.11
C GLU A 185 12.13 -14.44 5.87
N LEU A 186 12.74 -13.64 6.77
CA LEU A 186 14.19 -13.39 6.72
C LEU A 186 15.00 -14.68 6.92
N ARG A 187 14.59 -15.61 7.80
CA ARG A 187 15.25 -16.92 7.93
C ARG A 187 15.18 -17.73 6.64
N TRP A 188 14.02 -17.75 5.98
CA TRP A 188 13.84 -18.44 4.70
C TRP A 188 14.71 -17.84 3.59
N SER A 189 14.66 -16.51 3.40
CA SER A 189 15.47 -15.80 2.40
C SER A 189 16.97 -16.06 2.59
N LEU A 190 17.46 -16.01 3.84
CA LEU A 190 18.85 -16.31 4.17
C LEU A 190 19.23 -17.77 3.94
N SER A 191 18.29 -18.72 3.99
CA SER A 191 18.55 -20.11 3.65
C SER A 191 18.81 -20.28 2.15
N LYS A 192 18.03 -19.59 1.30
CA LYS A 192 18.21 -19.58 -0.15
C LYS A 192 19.51 -18.89 -0.56
N ILE A 193 19.82 -17.73 0.04
CA ILE A 193 21.10 -17.02 -0.18
C ILE A 193 22.30 -17.88 0.26
N ARG A 194 22.19 -18.62 1.38
CA ARG A 194 23.27 -19.50 1.84
C ARG A 194 23.56 -20.64 0.86
N ALA A 195 22.53 -21.19 0.21
CA ALA A 195 22.70 -22.23 -0.80
C ALA A 195 23.37 -21.69 -2.09
N LEU A 196 23.09 -20.43 -2.46
CA LEU A 196 23.65 -19.78 -3.65
C LEU A 196 25.15 -19.44 -3.54
N LEU A 197 25.62 -19.10 -2.33
CA LEU A 197 26.99 -18.62 -2.08
C LEU A 197 27.86 -19.69 -1.39
N GLY A 198 27.53 -20.96 -1.59
CA GLY A 198 27.85 -22.08 -0.70
C GLY A 198 28.88 -23.09 -1.21
N ASP A 199 29.88 -22.64 -1.97
CA ASP A 199 30.70 -23.53 -2.80
C ASP A 199 32.10 -23.81 -2.21
N GLY A 200 32.24 -24.98 -1.58
CA GLY A 200 33.50 -25.73 -1.48
C GLY A 200 34.54 -25.35 -0.42
N SER A 201 34.69 -24.09 0.01
CA SER A 201 35.71 -23.76 1.04
C SER A 201 35.50 -22.53 1.92
N ARG A 202 34.60 -21.60 1.58
CA ARG A 202 34.33 -20.39 2.39
C ARG A 202 32.84 -20.06 2.38
N ALA A 203 32.23 -19.98 3.57
CA ALA A 203 30.85 -19.50 3.72
C ALA A 203 30.84 -17.97 3.56
N ARG A 204 30.41 -17.47 2.39
CA ARG A 204 30.36 -16.03 2.12
C ARG A 204 29.20 -15.31 2.81
N LEU A 205 28.17 -16.02 3.29
CA LEU A 205 27.08 -15.45 4.11
C LEU A 205 27.35 -15.66 5.60
N VAL A 206 27.63 -14.58 6.33
CA VAL A 206 27.78 -14.57 7.78
C VAL A 206 26.46 -14.15 8.42
N ALA A 207 25.79 -15.08 9.09
CA ALA A 207 24.52 -14.79 9.77
C ALA A 207 24.41 -15.54 11.11
N ASP A 208 24.36 -14.79 12.22
CA ASP A 208 24.18 -15.32 13.57
C ASP A 208 22.71 -15.21 14.03
N ARG A 209 22.42 -15.04 15.33
CA ARG A 209 21.04 -14.83 15.83
C ARG A 209 20.52 -13.41 15.63
N GLU A 210 21.38 -12.40 15.66
CA GLU A 210 21.06 -10.97 15.61
C GLU A 210 21.48 -10.28 14.30
N ARG A 211 22.52 -10.77 13.64
CA ARG A 211 23.22 -10.08 12.54
C ARG A 211 23.34 -10.90 11.27
N VAL A 212 23.50 -10.19 10.15
CA VAL A 212 23.63 -10.72 8.79
C VAL A 212 24.59 -9.83 8.00
N GLY A 213 25.54 -10.42 7.28
CA GLY A 213 26.39 -9.73 6.32
C GLY A 213 26.94 -10.71 5.28
N ILE A 214 27.58 -10.18 4.22
CA ILE A 214 28.22 -11.00 3.18
C ILE A 214 29.71 -10.64 3.12
N GLU A 215 30.57 -11.66 3.25
CA GLU A 215 32.02 -11.56 3.10
C GLU A 215 32.42 -11.93 1.67
N LEU A 216 32.60 -10.92 0.83
CA LEU A 216 32.87 -11.07 -0.60
C LEU A 216 34.37 -11.29 -0.91
N GLY A 217 35.28 -10.90 -0.02
CA GLY A 217 36.71 -11.25 -0.09
C GLY A 217 37.38 -10.85 -1.42
N ASP A 218 37.59 -11.84 -2.29
CA ASP A 218 38.23 -11.74 -3.60
C ASP A 218 37.26 -11.47 -4.77
N ALA A 219 35.95 -11.41 -4.52
CA ALA A 219 34.94 -11.25 -5.56
C ALA A 219 35.00 -9.87 -6.24
N LEU A 220 34.80 -9.86 -7.56
CA LEU A 220 34.75 -8.64 -8.37
C LEU A 220 33.30 -8.13 -8.42
N VAL A 221 33.02 -7.01 -7.74
CA VAL A 221 31.71 -6.36 -7.74
C VAL A 221 31.79 -5.06 -8.54
N ASP A 222 31.08 -4.98 -9.66
CA ASP A 222 31.07 -3.82 -10.56
C ASP A 222 30.77 -2.49 -9.84
N HIS A 223 29.72 -2.47 -9.00
CA HIS A 223 29.31 -1.33 -8.18
C HIS A 223 30.39 -0.89 -7.18
N ALA A 224 31.16 -1.82 -6.61
CA ALA A 224 32.27 -1.48 -5.71
C ALA A 224 33.45 -0.88 -6.49
N VAL A 225 33.78 -1.41 -7.68
CA VAL A 225 34.79 -0.84 -8.57
C VAL A 225 34.40 0.60 -8.95
N VAL A 226 33.16 0.79 -9.41
CA VAL A 226 32.62 2.09 -9.81
C VAL A 226 32.57 3.07 -8.63
N ARG A 227 32.11 2.65 -7.45
CA ARG A 227 32.14 3.49 -6.24
C ARG A 227 33.55 3.89 -5.80
N SER A 228 34.58 3.05 -6.02
CA SER A 228 35.95 3.40 -5.67
C SER A 228 36.43 4.65 -6.45
N LEU A 229 36.05 4.76 -7.74
CA LEU A 229 36.37 5.91 -8.60
C LEU A 229 35.74 7.22 -8.11
N ALA A 230 34.55 7.16 -7.50
CA ALA A 230 33.93 8.34 -6.89
C ALA A 230 34.73 8.87 -5.68
N ALA A 231 35.42 7.99 -4.95
CA ALA A 231 36.25 8.35 -3.81
C ALA A 231 37.66 8.84 -4.21
N SER A 232 38.22 8.34 -5.31
CA SER A 232 39.57 8.70 -5.81
C SER A 232 39.60 9.81 -6.87
N SER A 233 38.47 10.48 -7.11
CA SER A 233 38.23 11.54 -8.11
C SER A 233 38.30 11.10 -9.57
N VAL A 234 37.17 11.23 -10.27
CA VAL A 234 37.02 10.98 -11.71
C VAL A 234 38.04 11.77 -12.55
N SER A 235 38.42 12.98 -12.12
CA SER A 235 39.40 13.81 -12.84
C SER A 235 40.83 13.25 -12.84
N ALA A 236 41.18 12.39 -11.86
CA ALA A 236 42.54 11.88 -11.66
C ALA A 236 42.77 10.49 -12.29
N ALA A 237 41.72 9.73 -12.61
CA ALA A 237 41.83 8.43 -13.28
C ALA A 237 42.31 8.57 -14.74
N THR A 238 42.91 7.53 -15.33
CA THR A 238 43.32 7.55 -16.75
C THR A 238 42.13 7.35 -17.70
N THR A 239 42.32 7.59 -19.00
CA THR A 239 41.24 7.43 -20.00
C THR A 239 40.83 5.97 -20.17
N GLU A 240 41.76 5.03 -20.04
CA GLU A 240 41.52 3.58 -20.03
C GLU A 240 40.60 3.20 -18.87
N VAL A 241 40.93 3.64 -17.63
CA VAL A 241 40.11 3.37 -16.44
C VAL A 241 38.69 3.93 -16.58
N LEU A 242 38.54 5.13 -17.14
CA LEU A 242 37.21 5.70 -17.40
C LEU A 242 36.44 4.89 -18.46
N THR A 243 37.11 4.40 -19.50
CA THR A 243 36.50 3.58 -20.57
C THR A 243 36.03 2.23 -20.03
N GLU A 244 36.87 1.55 -19.25
CA GLU A 244 36.52 0.30 -18.56
C GLU A 244 35.35 0.53 -17.57
N THR A 245 35.35 1.66 -16.85
CA THR A 245 34.25 2.05 -15.94
C THR A 245 32.92 2.20 -16.68
N VAL A 246 32.88 2.83 -17.87
CA VAL A 246 31.64 2.94 -18.67
C VAL A 246 31.12 1.57 -19.10
N ALA A 247 32.03 0.65 -19.46
CA ALA A 247 31.66 -0.70 -19.90
C ALA A 247 31.02 -1.56 -18.79
N LEU A 248 31.15 -1.17 -17.52
CA LEU A 248 30.46 -1.82 -16.38
C LEU A 248 28.97 -1.46 -16.28
N PHE A 249 28.52 -0.35 -16.88
CA PHE A 249 27.11 0.07 -16.82
C PHE A 249 26.25 -0.67 -17.86
N GLY A 250 25.74 -1.85 -17.49
CA GLY A 250 24.77 -2.61 -18.28
C GLY A 250 23.32 -2.13 -18.15
N GLY A 251 23.00 -1.29 -17.16
CA GLY A 251 21.67 -0.73 -16.92
C GLY A 251 21.62 0.22 -15.72
N GLU A 252 20.41 0.42 -15.16
CA GLU A 252 20.25 1.04 -13.83
C GLU A 252 20.73 0.08 -12.74
N PHE A 253 21.17 0.61 -11.58
CA PHE A 253 21.57 -0.22 -10.45
C PHE A 253 20.41 -1.09 -9.95
N LEU A 254 20.62 -2.40 -9.84
CA LEU A 254 19.60 -3.41 -9.53
C LEU A 254 18.34 -3.26 -10.40
N ASP A 255 18.52 -3.23 -11.74
CA ASP A 255 17.43 -3.19 -12.72
C ASP A 255 16.45 -4.37 -12.50
N GLY A 256 15.15 -4.07 -12.47
CA GLY A 256 14.08 -5.03 -12.24
C GLY A 256 13.91 -5.54 -10.80
N LEU A 257 14.64 -5.00 -9.81
CA LEU A 257 14.49 -5.32 -8.38
C LEU A 257 13.89 -4.16 -7.56
N ASP A 258 12.96 -3.44 -8.16
CA ASP A 258 12.07 -2.51 -7.46
C ASP A 258 11.10 -3.27 -6.55
N LEU A 259 10.88 -2.73 -5.35
CA LEU A 259 9.90 -3.24 -4.39
C LEU A 259 9.06 -2.07 -3.86
N PRO A 260 8.04 -1.59 -4.60
CA PRO A 260 7.25 -0.41 -4.23
C PRO A 260 6.55 -0.51 -2.88
N LEU A 261 6.25 -1.73 -2.43
CA LEU A 261 5.66 -2.02 -1.12
C LEU A 261 6.72 -2.03 0.02
N CYS A 262 7.99 -2.25 -0.29
CA CYS A 262 9.11 -2.26 0.68
C CYS A 262 9.81 -0.90 0.68
N TYR A 263 9.09 0.16 1.09
CA TYR A 263 9.48 1.55 0.82
C TYR A 263 10.89 1.94 1.30
N ARG A 264 11.36 1.45 2.46
CA ARG A 264 12.70 1.76 2.98
C ARG A 264 13.81 1.22 2.08
N TYR A 265 13.60 0.04 1.50
CA TYR A 265 14.51 -0.50 0.48
C TYR A 265 14.39 0.29 -0.83
N GLN A 266 13.17 0.64 -1.24
CA GLN A 266 12.94 1.41 -2.47
C GLN A 266 13.61 2.79 -2.43
N GLU A 267 13.50 3.52 -1.31
CA GLU A 267 14.19 4.79 -1.07
C GLU A 267 15.72 4.64 -1.20
N TRP A 268 16.30 3.62 -0.54
CA TRP A 268 17.72 3.32 -0.65
C TRP A 268 18.12 2.97 -2.10
N CYS A 269 17.32 2.17 -2.79
CA CYS A 269 17.61 1.74 -4.16
C CYS A 269 17.53 2.91 -5.15
N ILE A 270 16.57 3.83 -4.98
CA ILE A 270 16.47 5.07 -5.76
C ILE A 270 17.69 5.96 -5.50
N ALA A 271 18.07 6.18 -4.24
CA ALA A 271 19.22 7.00 -3.88
C ALA A 271 20.55 6.43 -4.43
N GLU A 272 20.74 5.10 -4.38
CA GLU A 272 21.93 4.45 -4.94
C GLU A 272 21.91 4.49 -6.48
N ARG A 273 20.75 4.32 -7.14
CA ARG A 273 20.57 4.51 -8.59
C ARG A 273 20.89 5.94 -9.02
N GLU A 274 20.46 6.95 -8.27
CA GLU A 274 20.77 8.35 -8.54
C GLU A 274 22.28 8.61 -8.41
N ALA A 275 22.91 8.15 -7.32
CA ALA A 275 24.35 8.27 -7.11
C ALA A 275 25.17 7.60 -8.23
N MET A 276 24.74 6.42 -8.70
CA MET A 276 25.38 5.72 -9.83
C MET A 276 25.16 6.47 -11.15
N SER A 277 23.99 7.08 -11.36
CA SER A 277 23.68 7.87 -12.56
C SER A 277 24.48 9.17 -12.62
N GLN A 278 24.58 9.91 -11.51
CA GLN A 278 25.42 11.10 -11.38
C GLN A 278 26.92 10.78 -11.58
N LEU A 279 27.36 9.58 -11.20
CA LEU A 279 28.72 9.12 -11.43
C LEU A 279 28.96 8.74 -12.90
N ARG A 280 28.03 7.99 -13.52
CA ARG A 280 28.04 7.69 -14.96
C ARG A 280 28.10 8.98 -15.79
N PHE A 281 27.30 9.99 -15.44
CA PHE A 281 27.33 11.31 -16.04
C PHE A 281 28.73 11.94 -15.98
N ARG A 282 29.35 11.99 -14.80
CA ARG A 282 30.70 12.56 -14.61
C ARG A 282 31.78 11.81 -15.40
N VAL A 283 31.70 10.48 -15.46
CA VAL A 283 32.64 9.65 -16.23
C VAL A 283 32.49 9.88 -17.73
N LEU A 284 31.26 9.91 -18.25
CA LEU A 284 30.99 10.21 -19.66
C LEU A 284 31.43 11.63 -20.04
N ALA A 285 31.11 12.63 -19.22
CA ALA A 285 31.56 14.01 -19.44
C ALA A 285 33.09 14.13 -19.46
N ALA A 286 33.79 13.43 -18.56
CA ALA A 286 35.26 13.40 -18.54
C ALA A 286 35.86 12.71 -19.77
N LEU A 287 35.25 11.63 -20.27
CA LEU A 287 35.65 10.97 -21.52
C LEU A 287 35.43 11.87 -22.75
N ILE A 288 34.26 12.50 -22.84
CA ILE A 288 33.93 13.45 -23.93
C ILE A 288 34.96 14.59 -23.97
N ALA A 289 35.30 15.17 -22.82
CA ALA A 289 36.28 16.26 -22.72
C ALA A 289 37.71 15.83 -23.09
N ARG A 290 38.13 14.61 -22.71
CA ARG A 290 39.48 14.09 -23.00
C ARG A 290 39.66 13.60 -24.43
N LEU A 291 38.59 13.12 -25.05
CA LEU A 291 38.56 12.64 -26.43
C LEU A 291 38.06 13.72 -27.41
N GLU A 292 37.91 14.97 -26.97
CA GLU A 292 37.33 16.04 -27.78
C GLU A 292 38.15 16.38 -29.05
N ASP A 293 39.45 16.07 -29.05
CA ASP A 293 40.34 16.18 -30.22
C ASP A 293 40.31 14.96 -31.16
N VAL A 294 39.62 13.88 -30.77
CA VAL A 294 39.35 12.68 -31.58
C VAL A 294 37.83 12.46 -31.67
N PRO A 295 37.10 13.25 -32.49
CA PRO A 295 35.65 13.33 -32.39
C PRO A 295 34.90 12.02 -32.69
N THR A 296 35.52 11.12 -33.45
CA THR A 296 35.01 9.76 -33.74
C THR A 296 34.85 8.94 -32.47
N ASP A 297 35.76 9.12 -31.51
CA ASP A 297 35.90 8.29 -30.32
C ASP A 297 35.12 8.90 -29.14
N ALA A 298 34.96 10.23 -29.14
CA ALA A 298 34.10 10.95 -28.19
C ALA A 298 32.60 10.80 -28.47
N LEU A 299 32.19 10.68 -29.73
CA LEU A 299 30.77 10.69 -30.12
C LEU A 299 29.92 9.55 -29.53
N PRO A 300 30.40 8.29 -29.42
CA PRO A 300 29.67 7.23 -28.71
C PRO A 300 29.37 7.59 -27.26
N TYR A 301 30.30 8.24 -26.55
CA TYR A 301 30.08 8.69 -25.16
C TYR A 301 29.09 9.85 -25.08
N ALA A 302 29.11 10.78 -26.05
CA ALA A 302 28.11 11.86 -26.12
C ALA A 302 26.69 11.32 -26.38
N TYR A 303 26.53 10.31 -27.25
CA TYR A 303 25.25 9.62 -27.40
C TYR A 303 24.87 8.81 -26.16
N ALA A 304 25.82 8.14 -25.49
CA ALA A 304 25.56 7.41 -24.26
C ALA A 304 25.17 8.32 -23.07
N LEU A 305 25.57 9.60 -23.13
CA LEU A 305 25.18 10.66 -22.19
C LEU A 305 23.74 11.12 -22.46
N VAL A 306 23.40 11.44 -23.71
CA VAL A 306 22.02 11.77 -24.14
C VAL A 306 21.04 10.61 -23.92
N ALA A 307 21.49 9.36 -24.07
CA ALA A 307 20.68 8.18 -23.79
C ALA A 307 20.46 7.94 -22.28
N ALA A 308 21.41 8.35 -21.43
CA ALA A 308 21.25 8.30 -19.98
C ALA A 308 20.34 9.42 -19.46
N ASP A 309 20.49 10.62 -20.02
CA ASP A 309 19.69 11.80 -19.69
C ASP A 309 19.31 12.58 -20.98
N PRO A 310 18.10 12.35 -21.52
CA PRO A 310 17.59 13.08 -22.68
C PRO A 310 17.26 14.56 -22.41
N LEU A 311 17.40 15.03 -21.17
CA LEU A 311 17.28 16.46 -20.82
C LEU A 311 18.66 17.08 -20.54
N SER A 312 19.75 16.34 -20.78
CA SER A 312 21.11 16.86 -20.66
C SER A 312 21.43 17.82 -21.80
N GLU A 313 21.33 19.13 -21.55
CA GLU A 313 21.72 20.15 -22.51
C GLU A 313 23.19 19.98 -22.94
N THR A 314 24.09 19.74 -21.97
CA THR A 314 25.51 19.47 -22.20
C THR A 314 25.73 18.22 -23.07
N GLY A 315 24.94 17.17 -22.89
CA GLY A 315 24.99 15.97 -23.74
C GLY A 315 24.60 16.27 -25.20
N HIS A 316 23.48 16.96 -25.40
CA HIS A 316 23.05 17.39 -26.73
C HIS A 316 24.04 18.35 -27.39
N ALA A 317 24.58 19.31 -26.63
CA ALA A 317 25.58 20.26 -27.09
C ALA A 317 26.88 19.56 -27.52
N ALA A 318 27.32 18.54 -26.76
CA ALA A 318 28.45 17.71 -27.14
C ALA A 318 28.22 16.93 -28.45
N VAL A 319 27.05 16.31 -28.65
CA VAL A 319 26.72 15.62 -29.91
C VAL A 319 26.76 16.59 -31.09
N VAL A 320 26.13 17.77 -30.97
CA VAL A 320 26.13 18.80 -32.03
C VAL A 320 27.55 19.29 -32.33
N ARG A 321 28.36 19.56 -31.30
CA ARG A 321 29.76 20.02 -31.42
C ARG A 321 30.66 18.98 -32.10
N LEU A 322 30.54 17.71 -31.72
CA LEU A 322 31.35 16.61 -32.26
C LEU A 322 30.97 16.28 -33.72
N LEU A 323 29.68 16.22 -34.05
CA LEU A 323 29.22 16.05 -35.44
C LEU A 323 29.67 17.23 -36.33
N GLY A 324 29.63 18.46 -35.80
CA GLY A 324 30.18 19.64 -36.46
C GLY A 324 31.69 19.52 -36.74
N LYS A 325 32.49 19.09 -35.76
CA LYS A 325 33.93 18.81 -35.94
C LYS A 325 34.23 17.74 -36.99
N MET A 326 33.32 16.78 -37.19
CA MET A 326 33.41 15.74 -38.23
C MET A 326 32.90 16.19 -39.61
N GLY A 327 32.46 17.44 -39.78
CA GLY A 327 31.85 17.92 -41.03
C GLY A 327 30.45 17.34 -41.30
N ARG A 328 29.86 16.61 -40.35
CA ARG A 328 28.52 16.01 -40.43
C ARG A 328 27.45 17.04 -40.06
N THR A 329 27.50 18.21 -40.71
CA THR A 329 26.68 19.37 -40.32
C THR A 329 25.18 19.06 -40.38
N ASN A 330 24.70 18.32 -41.38
CA ASN A 330 23.27 17.98 -41.48
C ASN A 330 22.79 17.13 -40.28
N ASP A 331 23.56 16.12 -39.88
CA ASP A 331 23.24 15.27 -38.73
C ASP A 331 23.23 16.07 -37.43
N ALA A 332 24.11 17.07 -37.30
CA ALA A 332 24.14 17.99 -36.17
C ALA A 332 22.88 18.89 -36.12
N LEU A 333 22.36 19.32 -37.27
CA LEU A 333 21.11 20.09 -37.37
C LEU A 333 19.90 19.24 -36.95
N VAL A 334 19.78 18.03 -37.51
CA VAL A 334 18.71 17.09 -37.18
C VAL A 334 18.71 16.75 -35.69
N HIS A 335 19.89 16.58 -35.09
CA HIS A 335 20.01 16.33 -33.65
C HIS A 335 19.61 17.56 -32.81
N TYR A 336 19.99 18.78 -33.21
CA TYR A 336 19.56 20.01 -32.54
C TYR A 336 18.04 20.20 -32.60
N GLU A 337 17.40 19.98 -33.74
CA GLU A 337 15.94 20.10 -33.89
C GLU A 337 15.17 19.01 -33.13
N ARG A 338 15.77 17.82 -32.95
CA ARG A 338 15.24 16.79 -32.06
C ARG A 338 15.32 17.22 -30.59
N ALA A 339 16.49 17.72 -30.16
CA ALA A 339 16.69 18.22 -28.80
C ALA A 339 15.76 19.40 -28.47
N HIS A 340 15.59 20.35 -29.38
CA HIS A 340 14.67 21.49 -29.20
C HIS A 340 13.23 21.03 -28.93
N ARG A 341 12.73 20.07 -29.72
CA ARG A 341 11.39 19.49 -29.54
C ARG A 341 11.25 18.73 -28.23
N ILE A 342 12.29 18.04 -27.76
CA ILE A 342 12.30 17.39 -26.45
C ILE A 342 12.22 18.44 -25.33
N PHE A 343 13.03 19.49 -25.39
CA PHE A 343 13.00 20.55 -24.35
C PHE A 343 11.65 21.28 -24.31
N GLU A 344 11.09 21.65 -25.46
CA GLU A 344 9.76 22.28 -25.51
C GLU A 344 8.64 21.37 -25.00
N ALA A 345 8.66 20.07 -25.35
CA ALA A 345 7.64 19.12 -24.92
C ALA A 345 7.74 18.74 -23.43
N GLU A 346 8.94 18.55 -22.89
CA GLU A 346 9.16 18.02 -21.54
C GLU A 346 9.31 19.12 -20.48
N LEU A 347 9.87 20.27 -20.84
CA LEU A 347 10.15 21.38 -19.91
C LEU A 347 9.29 22.64 -20.18
N GLY A 348 8.54 22.68 -21.28
CA GLY A 348 7.73 23.85 -21.67
C GLY A 348 8.58 25.08 -22.04
N ALA A 349 9.87 24.89 -22.30
CA ALA A 349 10.83 25.95 -22.56
C ALA A 349 11.84 25.52 -23.64
N PRO A 350 12.37 26.46 -24.46
CA PRO A 350 13.44 26.14 -25.40
C PRO A 350 14.73 25.76 -24.65
N PRO A 351 15.66 25.02 -25.29
CA PRO A 351 16.96 24.71 -24.70
C PRO A 351 17.76 25.99 -24.36
N GLY A 352 18.72 25.86 -23.44
CA GLY A 352 19.56 26.96 -22.97
C GLY A 352 20.66 27.40 -23.94
N GLU A 353 21.63 28.12 -23.40
CA GLU A 353 22.69 28.77 -24.19
C GLU A 353 23.82 27.83 -24.63
N GLU A 354 24.05 26.69 -23.95
CA GLU A 354 25.13 25.76 -24.32
C GLU A 354 24.79 25.05 -25.64
N LEU A 355 23.54 24.57 -25.78
CA LEU A 355 23.08 23.93 -27.02
C LEU A 355 22.91 24.95 -28.16
N LYS A 356 22.49 26.20 -27.87
CA LYS A 356 22.48 27.28 -28.86
C LYS A 356 23.89 27.63 -29.34
N ALA A 357 24.87 27.73 -28.45
CA ALA A 357 26.26 28.00 -28.81
C ALA A 357 26.83 26.89 -29.70
N ALA A 358 26.57 25.61 -29.36
CA ALA A 358 26.97 24.48 -30.19
C ALA A 358 26.34 24.54 -31.60
N ARG A 359 25.06 24.94 -31.71
CA ARG A 359 24.35 25.14 -32.98
C ARG A 359 24.88 26.30 -33.80
N GLN A 360 25.30 27.40 -33.16
CA GLN A 360 25.90 28.57 -33.81
C GLN A 360 27.33 28.32 -34.30
N ALA A 361 28.07 27.44 -33.61
CA ALA A 361 29.43 27.05 -34.00
C ALA A 361 29.51 26.18 -35.27
N LEU A 362 28.38 25.65 -35.76
CA LEU A 362 28.31 24.89 -37.01
C LEU A 362 28.60 25.80 -38.22
N ARG A 363 29.77 25.61 -38.85
CA ARG A 363 30.10 26.31 -40.11
C ARG A 363 29.14 25.85 -41.24
N PRO A 364 28.60 26.78 -42.05
CA PRO A 364 27.88 26.40 -43.26
C PRO A 364 28.84 25.70 -44.22
N SER A 365 28.51 24.47 -44.62
CA SER A 365 29.17 23.84 -45.76
C SER A 365 28.59 24.42 -47.05
N PRO A 366 29.41 24.81 -48.05
CA PRO A 366 28.90 25.16 -49.36
C PRO A 366 28.14 23.97 -49.97
N ILE A 367 26.89 24.17 -50.35
CA ILE A 367 26.04 23.11 -50.91
C ILE A 367 26.56 22.76 -52.32
N ALA A 368 27.28 21.66 -52.44
CA ALA A 368 27.51 21.01 -53.74
C ALA A 368 26.20 20.33 -54.17
N GLY A 369 25.51 20.93 -55.14
CA GLY A 369 24.20 20.45 -55.58
C GLY A 369 24.25 19.08 -56.27
N ALA A 370 23.42 18.15 -55.81
CA ALA A 370 23.19 16.86 -56.46
C ALA A 370 21.68 16.59 -56.60
N ARG A 371 21.14 17.02 -57.75
CA ARG A 371 19.88 16.60 -58.42
C ARG A 371 18.87 15.77 -57.62
N ALA A 372 17.68 16.35 -57.43
CA ALA A 372 16.46 15.56 -57.35
C ALA A 372 16.18 14.84 -58.69
N ALA A 373 15.86 13.55 -58.61
CA ALA A 373 15.38 12.68 -59.69
C ALA A 373 14.54 11.55 -59.05
N PRO A 374 13.59 10.94 -59.77
CA PRO A 374 12.17 11.19 -59.51
C PRO A 374 11.51 10.22 -58.54
N SER A 375 10.45 10.69 -57.88
CA SER A 375 9.51 9.86 -57.12
C SER A 375 8.74 8.91 -58.04
N GLY A 376 9.34 7.75 -58.34
CA GLY A 376 8.68 6.66 -59.05
C GLY A 376 7.52 6.11 -58.22
N THR A 377 6.29 6.35 -58.67
CA THR A 377 5.06 5.83 -58.07
C THR A 377 4.91 4.32 -58.31
N ALA A 378 5.70 3.53 -57.58
CA ALA A 378 5.46 2.11 -57.44
C ALA A 378 4.22 1.86 -56.59
N ARG A 379 3.04 1.89 -57.24
CA ARG A 379 1.84 1.19 -56.76
C ARG A 379 2.19 -0.30 -56.68
N ARG A 380 2.73 -0.75 -55.54
CA ARG A 380 2.64 -2.17 -55.18
C ARG A 380 1.18 -2.44 -54.84
N THR A 381 0.65 -3.49 -55.44
CA THR A 381 -0.75 -3.91 -55.33
C THR A 381 -1.13 -4.14 -53.87
N LEU A 382 -2.25 -3.55 -53.47
CA LEU A 382 -3.01 -3.92 -52.29
C LEU A 382 -3.73 -5.24 -52.60
N ASP A 383 -3.01 -6.36 -52.55
CA ASP A 383 -3.55 -7.71 -52.64
C ASP A 383 -2.57 -8.69 -51.99
N ASP A 384 -2.60 -8.70 -50.65
CA ASP A 384 -2.43 -9.89 -49.80
C ASP A 384 -2.51 -9.41 -48.35
N ALA A 385 -3.73 -9.40 -47.80
CA ALA A 385 -3.93 -9.23 -46.37
C ALA A 385 -3.59 -10.56 -45.68
N PRO A 386 -2.59 -10.63 -44.77
CA PRO A 386 -2.48 -11.77 -43.89
C PRO A 386 -3.77 -11.86 -43.09
N ARG A 387 -4.46 -13.01 -43.18
CA ARG A 387 -5.57 -13.32 -42.25
C ARG A 387 -5.09 -13.10 -40.81
N PRO A 388 -5.95 -12.62 -39.89
CA PRO A 388 -5.59 -12.51 -38.49
C PRO A 388 -5.01 -13.85 -38.02
N ALA A 389 -3.80 -13.80 -37.46
CA ALA A 389 -3.09 -15.01 -37.07
C ALA A 389 -3.90 -15.75 -36.01
N ALA A 390 -4.48 -16.90 -36.39
CA ALA A 390 -5.04 -17.84 -35.43
C ALA A 390 -3.94 -18.20 -34.41
N SER A 391 -4.31 -18.29 -33.14
CA SER A 391 -3.41 -18.77 -32.09
C SER A 391 -2.78 -20.10 -32.52
N VAL A 392 -1.45 -20.20 -32.44
CA VAL A 392 -0.75 -21.44 -32.77
C VAL A 392 -1.26 -22.53 -31.80
N PRO A 393 -1.86 -23.63 -32.29
CA PRO A 393 -2.47 -24.62 -31.40
C PRO A 393 -1.43 -25.21 -30.43
N MET A 394 -1.84 -25.40 -29.17
CA MET A 394 -0.92 -25.77 -28.07
C MET A 394 -0.09 -27.03 -28.39
N VAL A 395 1.23 -26.91 -28.28
CA VAL A 395 2.21 -27.97 -28.54
C VAL A 395 2.68 -28.59 -27.22
N GLY A 396 2.77 -29.92 -27.16
CA GLY A 396 3.08 -30.67 -25.93
C GLY A 396 2.04 -30.45 -24.81
N ARG A 397 2.46 -30.70 -23.56
CA ARG A 397 1.64 -30.55 -22.33
C ARG A 397 0.54 -31.60 -22.10
N ASP A 398 0.74 -32.83 -22.56
CA ASP A 398 -0.31 -33.86 -22.50
C ASP A 398 -0.74 -34.24 -21.07
N ALA A 399 0.19 -34.26 -20.11
CA ALA A 399 -0.13 -34.57 -18.71
C ALA A 399 -0.89 -33.44 -18.01
N GLU A 400 -0.49 -32.19 -18.28
CA GLU A 400 -1.13 -30.99 -17.75
C GLU A 400 -2.52 -30.79 -18.35
N ARG A 401 -2.65 -30.98 -19.68
CA ARG A 401 -3.93 -31.00 -20.41
C ARG A 401 -4.88 -32.08 -19.89
N ALA A 402 -4.40 -33.32 -19.75
CA ALA A 402 -5.20 -34.42 -19.21
C ALA A 402 -5.62 -34.21 -17.74
N THR A 403 -4.98 -33.29 -17.01
CA THR A 403 -5.40 -32.90 -15.66
C THR A 403 -6.50 -31.84 -15.70
N ILE A 404 -6.40 -30.85 -16.58
CA ILE A 404 -7.48 -29.88 -16.84
C ILE A 404 -8.73 -30.57 -17.40
N ASP A 405 -8.58 -31.46 -18.40
CA ASP A 405 -9.68 -32.20 -19.01
C ASP A 405 -10.44 -33.04 -17.97
N ARG A 406 -9.70 -33.67 -17.04
CA ARG A 406 -10.29 -34.44 -15.93
C ARG A 406 -11.08 -33.55 -14.98
N LEU A 407 -10.54 -32.40 -14.58
CA LEU A 407 -11.19 -31.51 -13.61
C LEU A 407 -12.40 -30.79 -14.19
N VAL A 408 -12.34 -30.35 -15.46
CA VAL A 408 -13.50 -29.79 -16.16
C VAL A 408 -14.56 -30.88 -16.43
N GLY A 409 -14.15 -32.10 -16.77
CA GLY A 409 -15.06 -33.21 -17.04
C GLY A 409 -15.66 -33.91 -15.81
N MET A 410 -15.04 -33.78 -14.63
CA MET A 410 -15.49 -34.39 -13.37
C MET A 410 -15.92 -33.36 -12.30
N ALA A 411 -16.19 -32.11 -12.70
CA ALA A 411 -16.47 -30.98 -11.81
C ALA A 411 -17.67 -31.16 -10.86
N ALA A 412 -18.47 -32.22 -11.01
CA ALA A 412 -19.57 -32.57 -10.09
C ALA A 412 -19.15 -33.52 -8.94
N ASP A 413 -18.10 -34.33 -9.10
CA ASP A 413 -17.82 -35.49 -8.22
C ASP A 413 -16.46 -35.44 -7.50
N SER A 414 -15.52 -34.56 -7.89
CA SER A 414 -14.12 -34.61 -7.41
C SER A 414 -13.85 -33.90 -6.09
N GLY A 415 -14.65 -32.89 -5.72
CA GLY A 415 -14.34 -31.93 -4.64
C GLY A 415 -13.13 -31.01 -4.93
N GLN A 416 -12.50 -31.14 -6.11
CA GLN A 416 -11.34 -30.36 -6.53
C GLN A 416 -11.75 -29.38 -7.63
N ASP A 417 -11.98 -28.14 -7.23
CA ASP A 417 -12.56 -27.08 -8.07
C ASP A 417 -11.61 -25.88 -8.27
N VAL A 418 -10.43 -25.87 -7.62
CA VAL A 418 -9.41 -24.83 -7.81
C VAL A 418 -8.13 -25.42 -8.41
N ILE A 419 -7.75 -24.92 -9.58
CA ILE A 419 -6.52 -25.25 -10.28
C ILE A 419 -5.52 -24.09 -10.11
N LEU A 420 -4.27 -24.37 -9.76
CA LEU A 420 -3.19 -23.38 -9.77
C LEU A 420 -2.10 -23.80 -10.76
N VAL A 421 -1.90 -22.99 -11.81
CA VAL A 421 -0.85 -23.18 -12.80
C VAL A 421 0.34 -22.29 -12.46
N THR A 422 1.44 -22.90 -12.01
CA THR A 422 2.71 -22.22 -11.73
C THR A 422 3.70 -22.37 -12.90
N GLY A 423 4.86 -21.71 -12.82
CA GLY A 423 5.92 -21.78 -13.83
C GLY A 423 6.60 -20.44 -14.09
N GLU A 424 7.67 -20.46 -14.87
CA GLU A 424 8.47 -19.27 -15.23
C GLU A 424 7.74 -18.28 -16.15
N PRO A 425 8.18 -17.01 -16.26
CA PRO A 425 7.68 -16.07 -17.27
C PRO A 425 7.84 -16.61 -18.70
N GLY A 426 6.80 -16.47 -19.52
CA GLY A 426 6.80 -16.93 -20.92
C GLY A 426 6.58 -18.44 -21.13
N VAL A 427 6.54 -19.26 -20.07
CA VAL A 427 6.46 -20.73 -20.19
C VAL A 427 5.13 -21.30 -20.74
N GLY A 428 4.08 -20.46 -20.80
CA GLY A 428 2.78 -20.82 -21.38
C GLY A 428 1.56 -20.74 -20.44
N LYS A 429 1.70 -20.26 -19.20
CA LYS A 429 0.60 -20.20 -18.21
C LYS A 429 -0.72 -19.61 -18.72
N SER A 430 -0.69 -18.42 -19.34
CA SER A 430 -1.87 -17.79 -19.93
C SER A 430 -2.47 -18.60 -21.09
N HIS A 431 -1.65 -19.39 -21.80
CA HIS A 431 -2.13 -20.32 -22.83
C HIS A 431 -2.83 -21.54 -22.21
N MET A 432 -2.39 -21.97 -21.02
CA MET A 432 -3.03 -23.01 -20.23
C MET A 432 -4.39 -22.56 -19.67
N LEU A 433 -4.51 -21.32 -19.21
CA LEU A 433 -5.82 -20.71 -18.87
C LEU A 433 -6.74 -20.56 -20.09
N GLY A 434 -6.17 -20.25 -21.26
CA GLY A 434 -6.90 -20.27 -22.53
C GLY A 434 -7.46 -21.66 -22.85
N TYR A 435 -6.64 -22.70 -22.74
CA TYR A 435 -7.05 -24.09 -22.92
C TYR A 435 -8.14 -24.54 -21.92
N PHE A 436 -8.00 -24.19 -20.63
CA PHE A 436 -9.07 -24.37 -19.65
C PHE A 436 -10.39 -23.73 -20.10
N SER A 437 -10.32 -22.49 -20.59
CA SER A 437 -11.49 -21.75 -21.08
C SER A 437 -12.12 -22.42 -22.31
N GLU A 438 -11.30 -22.92 -23.24
CA GLU A 438 -11.75 -23.74 -24.39
C GLU A 438 -12.40 -25.06 -23.95
N ARG A 439 -11.88 -25.71 -22.90
CA ARG A 439 -12.44 -26.96 -22.37
C ARG A 439 -13.79 -26.76 -21.71
N VAL A 440 -13.96 -25.71 -20.92
CA VAL A 440 -15.26 -25.34 -20.34
C VAL A 440 -16.28 -25.07 -21.45
N ALA A 441 -15.89 -24.33 -22.49
CA ALA A 441 -16.75 -24.11 -23.66
C ALA A 441 -17.08 -25.41 -24.42
N ALA A 442 -16.12 -26.32 -24.58
CA ALA A 442 -16.33 -27.62 -25.21
C ALA A 442 -17.24 -28.56 -24.39
N ALA A 443 -17.27 -28.39 -23.06
CA ALA A 443 -18.21 -29.07 -22.16
C ALA A 443 -19.62 -28.44 -22.16
N GLY A 444 -19.87 -27.43 -22.99
CA GLY A 444 -21.17 -26.73 -23.09
C GLY A 444 -21.36 -25.58 -22.09
N GLY A 445 -20.30 -25.18 -21.38
CA GLY A 445 -20.31 -24.07 -20.42
C GLY A 445 -19.77 -22.75 -20.96
N ARG A 446 -19.51 -21.80 -20.06
CA ARG A 446 -18.81 -20.53 -20.35
C ARG A 446 -17.65 -20.28 -19.39
N ALA A 447 -16.59 -19.70 -19.94
CA ALA A 447 -15.44 -19.23 -19.18
C ALA A 447 -15.39 -17.70 -19.11
N PHE A 448 -15.18 -17.16 -17.91
CA PHE A 448 -14.94 -15.74 -17.66
C PHE A 448 -13.49 -15.55 -17.21
N SER A 449 -12.77 -14.62 -17.83
CA SER A 449 -11.36 -14.36 -17.51
C SER A 449 -11.14 -12.97 -16.93
N ALA A 450 -10.27 -12.88 -15.93
CA ALA A 450 -9.73 -11.64 -15.38
C ALA A 450 -8.22 -11.80 -15.08
N ARG A 451 -7.51 -10.70 -14.88
CA ARG A 451 -6.06 -10.68 -14.63
C ARG A 451 -5.73 -9.64 -13.56
N ALA A 452 -4.84 -9.98 -12.63
CA ALA A 452 -4.31 -9.02 -11.67
C ALA A 452 -3.01 -8.37 -12.17
N PHE A 453 -2.76 -7.15 -11.72
CA PHE A 453 -1.61 -6.34 -12.12
C PHE A 453 -0.87 -5.78 -10.90
N GLU A 454 0.47 -5.75 -10.96
CA GLU A 454 1.34 -5.20 -9.91
C GLU A 454 1.01 -3.74 -9.54
N ALA A 455 0.56 -2.95 -10.52
CA ALA A 455 0.14 -1.56 -10.30
C ALA A 455 -1.17 -1.45 -9.52
N GLU A 456 -2.02 -2.48 -9.60
CA GLU A 456 -3.40 -2.49 -9.11
C GLU A 456 -3.55 -3.18 -7.75
N THR A 457 -2.47 -3.57 -7.06
CA THR A 457 -2.57 -4.18 -5.71
C THR A 457 -3.19 -3.23 -4.66
N ALA A 458 -3.39 -1.95 -4.99
CA ALA A 458 -4.10 -0.96 -4.19
C ALA A 458 -5.61 -0.85 -4.54
N ARG A 459 -6.07 -1.54 -5.60
CA ARG A 459 -7.45 -1.53 -6.10
C ARG A 459 -8.20 -2.68 -5.44
N SER A 460 -8.86 -2.39 -4.32
CA SER A 460 -9.68 -3.37 -3.58
C SER A 460 -10.65 -4.11 -4.52
N TYR A 461 -10.63 -5.44 -4.50
CA TYR A 461 -11.42 -6.32 -5.37
C TYR A 461 -11.13 -6.19 -6.87
N GLY A 462 -9.98 -5.64 -7.29
CA GLY A 462 -9.69 -5.28 -8.69
C GLY A 462 -9.97 -6.40 -9.71
N ILE A 463 -9.45 -7.61 -9.46
CA ILE A 463 -9.66 -8.75 -10.37
C ILE A 463 -11.14 -9.16 -10.47
N TRP A 464 -11.91 -8.99 -9.38
CA TRP A 464 -13.32 -9.35 -9.31
C TRP A 464 -14.20 -8.31 -10.00
N ILE A 465 -13.86 -7.02 -9.87
CA ILE A 465 -14.50 -5.93 -10.62
C ILE A 465 -14.36 -6.21 -12.14
N ASP A 466 -13.18 -6.61 -12.59
CA ASP A 466 -12.94 -6.89 -14.01
C ASP A 466 -13.59 -8.21 -14.49
N LEU A 467 -13.65 -9.22 -13.61
CA LEU A 467 -14.43 -10.44 -13.87
C LEU A 467 -15.91 -10.12 -14.05
N LEU A 468 -16.49 -9.30 -13.16
CA LEU A 468 -17.90 -8.89 -13.22
C LEU A 468 -18.18 -8.05 -14.48
N ARG A 469 -17.28 -7.13 -14.88
CA ARG A 469 -17.36 -6.43 -16.18
C ARG A 469 -17.27 -7.39 -17.37
N SER A 470 -16.54 -8.49 -17.25
CA SER A 470 -16.51 -9.56 -18.27
C SER A 470 -17.87 -10.28 -18.34
N VAL A 471 -18.45 -10.65 -17.20
CA VAL A 471 -19.79 -11.24 -17.09
C VAL A 471 -20.86 -10.33 -17.70
N GLN A 472 -20.88 -9.04 -17.33
CA GLN A 472 -21.87 -8.09 -17.81
C GLN A 472 -21.83 -7.89 -19.34
N ARG A 473 -20.62 -7.83 -19.93
CA ARG A 473 -20.45 -7.72 -21.39
C ARG A 473 -20.93 -8.98 -22.13
N GLN A 474 -20.74 -10.16 -21.55
CA GLN A 474 -21.09 -11.44 -22.18
C GLN A 474 -22.56 -11.86 -21.95
N ARG A 475 -23.18 -11.49 -20.82
CA ARG A 475 -24.55 -11.86 -20.42
C ARG A 475 -25.40 -10.62 -20.01
N PRO A 476 -25.53 -9.57 -20.84
CA PRO A 476 -26.25 -8.33 -20.48
C PRO A 476 -27.75 -8.55 -20.17
N ARG A 477 -28.34 -9.67 -20.59
CA ARG A 477 -29.76 -10.01 -20.35
C ARG A 477 -30.08 -10.44 -18.92
N HIS A 478 -29.10 -10.91 -18.13
CA HIS A 478 -29.35 -11.36 -16.76
C HIS A 478 -29.16 -10.24 -15.74
N GLY A 479 -28.51 -9.13 -16.14
CA GLY A 479 -28.11 -8.06 -15.25
C GLY A 479 -27.02 -8.49 -14.26
N LEU A 480 -26.38 -7.50 -13.64
CA LEU A 480 -25.67 -7.73 -12.39
C LEU A 480 -26.57 -7.26 -11.24
N PRO A 481 -26.61 -7.96 -10.09
CA PRO A 481 -27.35 -7.51 -8.92
C PRO A 481 -26.97 -6.07 -8.54
N SER A 482 -27.97 -5.24 -8.22
CA SER A 482 -27.74 -3.82 -7.85
C SER A 482 -26.89 -3.66 -6.59
N VAL A 483 -26.86 -4.66 -5.71
CA VAL A 483 -25.97 -4.76 -4.55
C VAL A 483 -24.48 -4.83 -4.94
N LEU A 484 -24.12 -5.10 -6.20
CA LEU A 484 -22.74 -4.98 -6.70
C LEU A 484 -22.38 -3.54 -7.11
N GLY A 485 -23.30 -2.57 -6.96
CA GLY A 485 -23.10 -1.17 -7.30
C GLY A 485 -21.86 -0.50 -6.69
N PRO A 486 -21.42 -0.81 -5.46
CA PRO A 486 -20.16 -0.28 -4.92
C PRO A 486 -18.90 -0.77 -5.63
N LEU A 487 -18.91 -2.04 -6.11
CA LEU A 487 -17.85 -2.56 -6.98
C LEU A 487 -17.96 -2.00 -8.41
N LEU A 488 -19.19 -1.76 -8.89
CA LEU A 488 -19.48 -1.32 -10.25
C LEU A 488 -20.43 -0.12 -10.26
N PRO A 489 -19.90 1.11 -10.10
CA PRO A 489 -20.70 2.34 -10.11
C PRO A 489 -21.53 2.53 -11.38
N GLU A 490 -21.09 1.94 -12.50
CA GLU A 490 -21.79 1.90 -13.78
C GLU A 490 -23.15 1.15 -13.77
N LEU A 491 -23.45 0.38 -12.73
CA LEU A 491 -24.76 -0.30 -12.56
C LEU A 491 -25.88 0.64 -12.13
N GLY A 492 -25.57 1.83 -11.61
CA GLY A 492 -26.58 2.83 -11.22
C GLY A 492 -27.42 2.42 -10.00
N GLY A 493 -26.81 2.46 -8.81
CA GLY A 493 -27.50 2.41 -7.51
C GLY A 493 -27.31 3.73 -6.77
N GLY A 494 -28.40 4.34 -6.29
CA GLY A 494 -28.33 5.58 -5.51
C GLY A 494 -28.18 5.33 -4.01
N GLU A 495 -27.08 5.80 -3.43
CA GLU A 495 -26.74 5.93 -1.98
C GLU A 495 -26.89 4.72 -1.04
N GLY A 496 -27.60 3.65 -1.41
CA GLY A 496 -27.45 2.32 -0.82
C GLY A 496 -26.28 1.61 -1.50
N GLY A 497 -25.27 1.24 -0.73
CA GLY A 497 -24.13 0.48 -1.18
C GLY A 497 -24.32 -1.02 -0.96
N VAL A 498 -23.41 -1.63 -0.21
CA VAL A 498 -23.56 -2.99 0.29
C VAL A 498 -23.64 -2.92 1.80
N GLY A 499 -24.66 -3.53 2.37
CA GLY A 499 -24.83 -3.53 3.81
C GLY A 499 -23.64 -4.11 4.59
N ASP A 500 -22.95 -5.14 4.11
CA ASP A 500 -21.70 -5.64 4.70
C ASP A 500 -20.88 -6.50 3.73
N ARG A 501 -19.63 -6.79 4.13
CA ARG A 501 -18.70 -7.63 3.36
C ARG A 501 -19.26 -9.01 3.04
N THR A 502 -20.00 -9.62 3.97
CA THR A 502 -20.59 -10.95 3.75
C THR A 502 -21.71 -10.87 2.73
N GLN A 503 -22.56 -9.84 2.76
CA GLN A 503 -23.56 -9.60 1.70
C GLN A 503 -22.94 -9.34 0.33
N LEU A 504 -21.80 -8.66 0.25
CA LEU A 504 -21.06 -8.50 -1.02
C LEU A 504 -20.60 -9.86 -1.54
N PHE A 505 -20.04 -10.69 -0.65
CA PHE A 505 -19.47 -11.99 -0.98
C PHE A 505 -20.57 -12.98 -1.37
N ASP A 506 -21.67 -13.03 -0.61
CA ASP A 506 -22.87 -13.81 -0.91
C ASP A 506 -23.48 -13.38 -2.25
N ALA A 507 -23.60 -12.08 -2.55
CA ALA A 507 -24.13 -11.63 -3.84
C ALA A 507 -23.25 -12.03 -5.05
N ILE A 508 -21.93 -12.13 -4.86
CA ILE A 508 -21.01 -12.65 -5.89
C ILE A 508 -21.13 -14.16 -6.01
N VAL A 509 -21.25 -14.88 -4.89
CA VAL A 509 -21.49 -16.33 -4.85
C VAL A 509 -22.82 -16.68 -5.53
N ASP A 510 -23.92 -16.03 -5.15
CA ASP A 510 -25.26 -16.22 -5.73
C ASP A 510 -25.29 -15.91 -7.23
N LEU A 511 -24.58 -14.87 -7.68
CA LEU A 511 -24.42 -14.57 -9.10
C LEU A 511 -23.67 -15.71 -9.83
N LEU A 512 -22.55 -16.17 -9.29
CA LEU A 512 -21.76 -17.25 -9.89
C LEU A 512 -22.53 -18.58 -9.88
N TYR A 513 -23.35 -18.83 -8.87
CA TYR A 513 -24.18 -20.03 -8.78
C TYR A 513 -25.40 -19.95 -9.69
N GLY A 514 -26.03 -18.79 -9.80
CA GLY A 514 -27.08 -18.56 -10.81
C GLY A 514 -26.57 -18.75 -12.24
N LEU A 515 -25.30 -18.40 -12.50
CA LEU A 515 -24.64 -18.70 -13.78
C LEU A 515 -24.31 -20.20 -13.93
N ALA A 516 -23.84 -20.86 -12.86
CA ALA A 516 -23.47 -22.28 -12.86
C ALA A 516 -24.67 -23.25 -12.89
N ALA A 517 -25.85 -22.79 -12.47
CA ALA A 517 -27.10 -23.56 -12.50
C ALA A 517 -27.66 -23.77 -13.92
N ASP A 518 -27.39 -22.83 -14.84
CA ASP A 518 -27.77 -22.92 -16.26
C ASP A 518 -26.82 -23.87 -17.03
N GLU A 519 -25.50 -23.77 -16.77
CA GLU A 519 -24.42 -24.42 -17.52
C GLU A 519 -23.09 -24.36 -16.75
N PRO A 520 -22.08 -25.21 -17.05
CA PRO A 520 -20.78 -25.14 -16.38
C PRO A 520 -20.11 -23.76 -16.48
N VAL A 521 -19.52 -23.26 -15.38
CA VAL A 521 -18.84 -21.96 -15.33
C VAL A 521 -17.37 -22.14 -15.00
N GLY A 522 -16.51 -21.61 -15.86
CA GLY A 522 -15.08 -21.50 -15.64
C GLY A 522 -14.70 -20.07 -15.24
N ILE A 523 -13.87 -19.90 -14.21
CA ILE A 523 -13.25 -18.62 -13.86
C ILE A 523 -11.75 -18.75 -14.08
N ALA A 524 -11.19 -17.96 -15.01
CA ALA A 524 -9.75 -17.92 -15.27
C ALA A 524 -9.14 -16.64 -14.67
N LEU A 525 -8.29 -16.78 -13.65
CA LEU A 525 -7.61 -15.67 -12.97
C LEU A 525 -6.11 -15.71 -13.29
N ASP A 526 -5.61 -14.75 -14.08
CA ASP A 526 -4.18 -14.69 -14.46
C ASP A 526 -3.37 -13.76 -13.54
N ASP A 527 -2.08 -14.08 -13.35
CA ASP A 527 -1.13 -13.41 -12.44
C ASP A 527 -1.61 -13.24 -10.98
N VAL A 528 -2.21 -14.28 -10.35
CA VAL A 528 -2.81 -14.19 -9.00
C VAL A 528 -1.82 -13.89 -7.86
N GLN A 529 -0.51 -13.87 -8.09
CA GLN A 529 0.43 -13.30 -7.11
C GLN A 529 0.16 -11.80 -6.81
N TRP A 530 -0.62 -11.12 -7.67
CA TRP A 530 -0.98 -9.70 -7.57
C TRP A 530 -2.36 -9.39 -6.98
N LEU A 531 -3.02 -10.36 -6.35
CA LEU A 531 -4.28 -10.06 -5.64
C LEU A 531 -4.04 -9.20 -4.39
N ASP A 532 -4.92 -8.22 -4.19
CA ASP A 532 -5.15 -7.56 -2.90
C ASP A 532 -5.73 -8.55 -1.86
N ASP A 533 -5.58 -8.23 -0.57
CA ASP A 533 -6.05 -9.07 0.56
C ASP A 533 -7.56 -9.32 0.48
N ALA A 534 -8.33 -8.33 0.01
CA ALA A 534 -9.76 -8.39 -0.18
C ALA A 534 -10.15 -9.32 -1.35
N SER A 535 -9.50 -9.20 -2.52
CA SER A 535 -9.64 -10.18 -3.63
C SER A 535 -9.25 -11.60 -3.23
N ALA A 536 -8.15 -11.78 -2.49
CA ALA A 536 -7.71 -13.08 -2.02
C ALA A 536 -8.72 -13.69 -1.02
N SER A 537 -9.24 -12.87 -0.10
CA SER A 537 -10.31 -13.28 0.83
C SER A 537 -11.57 -13.72 0.10
N LEU A 538 -11.98 -12.98 -0.95
CA LEU A 538 -13.14 -13.33 -1.77
C LEU A 538 -12.91 -14.61 -2.58
N LEU A 539 -11.70 -14.83 -3.12
CA LEU A 539 -11.33 -16.11 -3.76
C LEU A 539 -11.47 -17.28 -2.78
N HIS A 540 -11.01 -17.11 -1.54
CA HIS A 540 -11.18 -18.14 -0.51
C HIS A 540 -12.65 -18.39 -0.16
N TYR A 541 -13.46 -17.34 -0.12
CA TYR A 541 -14.88 -17.43 0.20
C TYR A 541 -15.69 -18.11 -0.91
N VAL A 542 -15.53 -17.65 -2.15
CA VAL A 542 -16.18 -18.24 -3.34
C VAL A 542 -15.83 -19.71 -3.45
N ALA A 543 -14.53 -20.04 -3.31
CA ALA A 543 -14.09 -21.43 -3.23
C ALA A 543 -14.82 -22.15 -2.09
N ARG A 544 -14.65 -21.75 -0.82
CA ARG A 544 -15.20 -22.51 0.32
C ARG A 544 -16.70 -22.81 0.27
N ARG A 545 -17.52 -22.08 -0.49
CA ARG A 545 -18.94 -22.37 -0.66
C ARG A 545 -19.30 -23.33 -1.82
N THR A 546 -18.40 -23.62 -2.77
CA THR A 546 -18.72 -24.35 -4.02
C THR A 546 -19.24 -25.78 -3.86
N GLU A 547 -19.19 -26.36 -2.66
CA GLU A 547 -19.91 -27.60 -2.33
C GLU A 547 -21.43 -27.50 -2.63
N ALA A 548 -21.98 -26.28 -2.69
CA ALA A 548 -23.37 -26.00 -3.05
C ALA A 548 -23.62 -25.82 -4.57
N ALA A 549 -22.60 -25.85 -5.43
CA ALA A 549 -22.69 -25.49 -6.85
C ALA A 549 -21.84 -26.40 -7.77
N PRO A 550 -22.30 -27.64 -8.05
CA PRO A 550 -21.64 -28.53 -9.01
C PRO A 550 -21.64 -27.90 -10.41
N GLY A 551 -20.45 -27.61 -10.93
CA GLY A 551 -20.26 -26.99 -12.25
C GLY A 551 -19.43 -25.69 -12.27
N LEU A 552 -19.07 -25.13 -11.11
CA LEU A 552 -18.11 -24.01 -11.03
C LEU A 552 -16.67 -24.52 -10.87
N VAL A 553 -15.75 -24.09 -11.74
CA VAL A 553 -14.31 -24.39 -11.65
C VAL A 553 -13.49 -23.11 -11.76
N ILE A 554 -12.48 -22.95 -10.92
CA ILE A 554 -11.59 -21.78 -10.87
C ILE A 554 -10.17 -22.20 -11.28
N ALA A 555 -9.62 -21.59 -12.31
CA ALA A 555 -8.23 -21.78 -12.74
C ALA A 555 -7.42 -20.50 -12.53
N CYS A 556 -6.49 -20.55 -11.59
CA CYS A 556 -5.54 -19.49 -11.27
C CYS A 556 -4.21 -19.75 -11.98
N ALA A 557 -3.53 -18.70 -12.46
CA ALA A 557 -2.14 -18.78 -12.89
C ALA A 557 -1.26 -17.86 -12.04
N ALA A 558 -0.08 -18.34 -11.65
CA ALA A 558 0.88 -17.55 -10.89
C ALA A 558 2.32 -17.80 -11.37
N ARG A 559 3.24 -16.89 -11.05
CA ARG A 559 4.68 -17.07 -11.31
C ARG A 559 5.32 -17.88 -10.19
N SER A 560 6.14 -18.87 -10.53
CA SER A 560 6.87 -19.68 -9.54
C SER A 560 7.71 -18.80 -8.61
N GLY A 561 7.58 -19.02 -7.30
CA GLY A 561 8.36 -18.28 -6.29
C GLY A 561 7.97 -16.82 -6.06
N GLU A 562 6.94 -16.28 -6.74
CA GLU A 562 6.38 -14.94 -6.50
C GLU A 562 5.09 -14.98 -5.65
N VAL A 563 4.45 -16.14 -5.52
CA VAL A 563 3.25 -16.35 -4.67
C VAL A 563 3.59 -16.15 -3.19
N GLU A 564 4.78 -16.59 -2.80
CA GLU A 564 5.34 -16.50 -1.45
C GLU A 564 5.63 -15.04 -1.05
N ASP A 565 5.90 -14.16 -2.01
CA ASP A 565 6.08 -12.73 -1.75
C ASP A 565 4.73 -12.05 -1.35
N ASN A 566 3.57 -12.70 -1.56
CA ASN A 566 2.21 -12.26 -1.19
C ASN A 566 1.56 -13.16 -0.11
N ILE A 567 1.46 -12.65 1.11
CA ILE A 567 1.01 -13.41 2.29
C ILE A 567 -0.46 -13.82 2.21
N ALA A 568 -1.34 -12.97 1.68
CA ALA A 568 -2.78 -13.27 1.58
C ALA A 568 -3.06 -14.40 0.59
N VAL A 569 -2.48 -14.32 -0.61
CA VAL A 569 -2.59 -15.36 -1.64
C VAL A 569 -1.98 -16.67 -1.14
N SER A 570 -0.78 -16.61 -0.56
CA SER A 570 -0.13 -17.77 0.07
C SER A 570 -0.97 -18.41 1.19
N ARG A 571 -1.64 -17.62 2.02
CA ARG A 571 -2.52 -18.08 3.10
C ARG A 571 -3.75 -18.79 2.54
N VAL A 572 -4.37 -18.24 1.50
CA VAL A 572 -5.55 -18.81 0.84
C VAL A 572 -5.21 -20.13 0.14
N LEU A 573 -4.15 -20.17 -0.66
CA LEU A 573 -3.73 -21.39 -1.36
C LEU A 573 -3.36 -22.51 -0.39
N ARG A 574 -2.63 -22.21 0.69
CA ARG A 574 -2.36 -23.19 1.77
C ARG A 574 -3.62 -23.68 2.48
N SER A 575 -4.67 -22.85 2.57
CA SER A 575 -5.96 -23.26 3.11
C SER A 575 -6.64 -24.25 2.17
N LEU A 576 -6.80 -23.89 0.89
CA LEU A 576 -7.41 -24.72 -0.14
C LEU A 576 -6.67 -26.06 -0.35
N ALA A 577 -5.35 -26.07 -0.21
CA ALA A 577 -4.54 -27.30 -0.25
C ALA A 577 -4.81 -28.22 0.96
N ARG A 578 -4.98 -27.66 2.17
CA ARG A 578 -5.33 -28.43 3.38
C ARG A 578 -6.74 -29.00 3.31
N ASP A 579 -7.66 -28.24 2.71
CA ASP A 579 -9.04 -28.66 2.48
C ASP A 579 -9.14 -29.71 1.34
N GLY A 580 -8.04 -30.02 0.66
CA GLY A 580 -7.95 -31.04 -0.42
C GLY A 580 -8.40 -30.55 -1.81
N ARG A 581 -8.70 -29.25 -1.94
CA ARG A 581 -9.44 -28.65 -3.06
C ARG A 581 -8.58 -28.02 -4.14
N LEU A 582 -7.31 -27.76 -3.82
CA LEU A 582 -6.32 -27.21 -4.74
C LEU A 582 -5.63 -28.32 -5.55
N THR A 583 -5.61 -28.19 -6.87
CA THR A 583 -4.71 -28.97 -7.76
C THR A 583 -3.63 -28.05 -8.32
N GLU A 584 -2.37 -28.33 -8.02
CA GLU A 584 -1.23 -27.59 -8.55
C GLU A 584 -0.68 -28.24 -9.83
N ILE A 585 -0.38 -27.41 -10.84
CA ILE A 585 0.23 -27.79 -12.12
C ILE A 585 1.46 -26.90 -12.33
N GLU A 586 2.65 -27.44 -12.13
CA GLU A 586 3.91 -26.73 -12.39
C GLU A 586 4.33 -26.88 -13.86
N LEU A 587 4.52 -25.77 -14.56
CA LEU A 587 4.97 -25.76 -15.96
C LEU A 587 6.50 -25.56 -16.05
N ASP A 588 7.21 -26.66 -16.29
CA ASP A 588 8.60 -26.69 -16.76
C ASP A 588 8.76 -26.12 -18.18
N THR A 589 9.98 -25.94 -18.70
CA THR A 589 10.20 -25.59 -20.12
C THR A 589 9.70 -26.69 -21.08
N LEU A 590 9.46 -26.35 -22.35
CA LEU A 590 9.09 -27.35 -23.35
C LEU A 590 10.31 -28.22 -23.71
N SER A 591 10.07 -29.52 -23.95
CA SER A 591 11.10 -30.41 -24.48
C SER A 591 11.65 -29.90 -25.81
N ALA A 592 12.87 -30.32 -26.16
CA ALA A 592 13.49 -30.00 -27.45
C ALA A 592 12.59 -30.37 -28.65
N GLU A 593 11.88 -31.50 -28.55
CA GLU A 593 10.96 -32.01 -29.57
C GLU A 593 9.72 -31.11 -29.74
N HIS A 594 9.06 -30.75 -28.63
CA HIS A 594 7.90 -29.85 -28.62
C HIS A 594 8.28 -28.42 -29.03
N THR A 595 9.46 -27.95 -28.63
CA THR A 595 10.00 -26.65 -29.04
C THR A 595 10.31 -26.64 -30.54
N ALA A 596 10.90 -27.71 -31.08
CA ALA A 596 11.14 -27.86 -32.52
C ALA A 596 9.85 -28.00 -33.32
N GLU A 597 8.80 -28.61 -32.79
CA GLU A 597 7.47 -28.62 -33.39
C GLU A 597 6.83 -27.23 -33.38
N LEU A 598 6.89 -26.50 -32.27
CA LEU A 598 6.38 -25.13 -32.17
C LEU A 598 7.00 -24.19 -33.21
N VAL A 599 8.31 -24.28 -33.43
CA VAL A 599 9.02 -23.51 -34.46
C VAL A 599 8.58 -23.92 -35.87
N ARG A 600 8.53 -25.23 -36.17
CA ARG A 600 8.09 -25.73 -37.50
C ARG A 600 6.64 -25.40 -37.83
N ARG A 601 5.76 -25.25 -36.83
CA ARG A 601 4.38 -24.79 -37.00
C ARG A 601 4.29 -23.30 -37.34
N LEU A 602 5.30 -22.50 -37.00
CA LEU A 602 5.38 -21.09 -37.39
C LEU A 602 5.90 -20.94 -38.83
N ASP A 603 7.02 -21.60 -39.13
CA ASP A 603 7.53 -21.77 -40.51
C ASP A 603 8.39 -23.06 -40.59
N PRO A 604 8.05 -24.03 -41.47
CA PRO A 604 8.83 -25.24 -41.69
C PRO A 604 10.26 -25.02 -42.20
N ALA A 605 10.58 -23.85 -42.77
CA ALA A 605 11.89 -23.52 -43.34
C ALA A 605 12.94 -23.06 -42.30
N LEU A 606 12.53 -22.84 -41.04
CA LEU A 606 13.43 -22.40 -39.97
C LEU A 606 14.29 -23.54 -39.41
N ASP A 607 15.53 -23.22 -39.04
CA ASP A 607 16.40 -24.14 -38.29
C ASP A 607 15.89 -24.25 -36.84
N ALA A 608 14.98 -25.21 -36.65
CA ALA A 608 14.42 -25.52 -35.35
C ALA A 608 15.48 -25.98 -34.34
N ALA A 609 16.56 -26.64 -34.75
CA ALA A 609 17.60 -27.10 -33.82
C ALA A 609 18.40 -25.92 -33.24
N GLN A 610 18.74 -24.95 -34.09
CA GLN A 610 19.37 -23.70 -33.67
C GLN A 610 18.48 -22.89 -32.72
N ILE A 611 17.18 -22.78 -33.01
CA ILE A 611 16.23 -22.04 -32.18
C ILE A 611 15.95 -22.76 -30.85
N VAL A 612 15.86 -24.10 -30.83
CA VAL A 612 15.75 -24.89 -29.59
C VAL A 612 16.95 -24.65 -28.68
N ALA A 613 18.17 -24.74 -29.20
CA ALA A 613 19.39 -24.55 -28.42
C ALA A 613 19.53 -23.11 -27.89
N ALA A 614 19.09 -22.11 -28.66
CA ALA A 614 19.10 -20.71 -28.23
C ALA A 614 17.97 -20.35 -27.25
N SER A 615 16.82 -21.05 -27.31
CA SER A 615 15.63 -20.75 -26.48
C SER A 615 15.57 -21.47 -25.13
N ASP A 616 16.43 -22.46 -24.91
CA ASP A 616 16.45 -23.34 -23.73
C ASP A 616 15.06 -23.94 -23.40
N GLY A 617 14.27 -24.22 -24.44
CA GLY A 617 12.91 -24.76 -24.35
C GLY A 617 11.84 -23.75 -23.87
N ASN A 618 12.16 -22.46 -23.69
CA ASN A 618 11.15 -21.46 -23.35
C ASN A 618 10.30 -21.11 -24.60
N PRO A 619 8.99 -21.40 -24.64
CA PRO A 619 8.17 -21.22 -25.84
C PRO A 619 8.08 -19.76 -26.31
N LEU A 620 8.07 -18.79 -25.38
CA LEU A 620 8.11 -17.37 -25.75
C LEU A 620 9.41 -17.02 -26.47
N PHE A 621 10.54 -17.49 -25.96
CA PHE A 621 11.85 -17.21 -26.57
C PHE A 621 12.01 -17.91 -27.93
N ALA A 622 11.57 -19.16 -28.04
CA ALA A 622 11.56 -19.90 -29.30
C ALA A 622 10.75 -19.18 -30.39
N LEU A 623 9.55 -18.68 -30.05
CA LEU A 623 8.70 -17.94 -30.98
C LEU A 623 9.29 -16.58 -31.38
N GLU A 624 9.92 -15.83 -30.47
CA GLU A 624 10.56 -14.55 -30.82
C GLU A 624 11.85 -14.73 -31.63
N LEU A 625 12.66 -15.75 -31.35
CA LEU A 625 13.81 -16.10 -32.19
C LEU A 625 13.38 -16.49 -33.61
N ALA A 626 12.33 -17.31 -33.72
CA ALA A 626 11.74 -17.67 -35.01
C ALA A 626 11.21 -16.43 -35.76
N ARG A 627 10.47 -15.54 -35.09
CA ARG A 627 9.96 -14.28 -35.66
C ARG A 627 11.06 -13.30 -36.07
N ALA A 628 12.20 -13.28 -35.38
CA ALA A 628 13.35 -12.45 -35.75
C ALA A 628 14.04 -12.99 -37.02
N HIS A 629 14.20 -14.31 -37.11
CA HIS A 629 14.78 -14.98 -38.28
C HIS A 629 13.93 -14.72 -39.55
N LEU A 630 12.60 -14.77 -39.44
CA LEU A 630 11.66 -14.44 -40.52
C LEU A 630 11.73 -12.97 -40.98
N ARG A 631 12.22 -12.05 -40.14
CA ARG A 631 12.44 -10.63 -40.49
C ARG A 631 13.82 -10.38 -41.11
N GLY A 632 14.70 -11.38 -41.16
CA GLY A 632 16.07 -11.27 -41.67
C GLY A 632 17.08 -10.70 -40.66
N ASP A 633 16.77 -10.71 -39.37
CA ASP A 633 17.71 -10.25 -38.33
C ASP A 633 18.89 -11.25 -38.14
N PRO A 634 20.14 -10.76 -37.99
CA PRO A 634 21.30 -11.63 -37.93
C PRO A 634 21.51 -12.34 -36.58
N GLY A 635 21.23 -13.65 -36.56
CA GLY A 635 21.95 -14.64 -35.75
C GLY A 635 21.36 -15.00 -34.36
N PRO A 636 21.50 -16.28 -33.92
CA PRO A 636 20.85 -16.84 -32.72
C PRO A 636 21.54 -16.49 -31.38
N GLY A 637 22.28 -15.39 -31.30
CA GLY A 637 23.13 -15.04 -30.14
C GLY A 637 22.58 -13.95 -29.23
N ARG A 638 21.30 -13.58 -29.35
CA ARG A 638 20.70 -12.41 -28.68
C ARG A 638 19.67 -12.81 -27.62
N THR A 639 19.72 -12.16 -26.46
CA THR A 639 18.68 -12.25 -25.44
C THR A 639 17.37 -11.67 -25.95
N VAL A 640 16.23 -12.08 -25.36
CA VAL A 640 14.90 -11.53 -25.74
C VAL A 640 14.86 -10.00 -25.60
N LYS A 641 15.55 -9.45 -24.57
CA LYS A 641 15.74 -8.00 -24.38
C LYS A 641 16.39 -7.34 -25.61
N ALA A 642 17.51 -7.90 -26.09
CA ALA A 642 18.21 -7.38 -27.27
C ALA A 642 17.41 -7.54 -28.59
N LEU A 643 16.56 -8.55 -28.70
CA LEU A 643 15.63 -8.70 -29.83
C LEU A 643 14.53 -7.63 -29.80
N ILE A 644 13.92 -7.39 -28.64
CA ILE A 644 12.91 -6.34 -28.46
C ILE A 644 13.53 -4.96 -28.65
N GLU A 645 14.70 -4.68 -28.08
CA GLU A 645 15.46 -3.43 -28.30
C GLU A 645 15.76 -3.20 -29.79
N GLY A 646 16.07 -4.25 -30.55
CA GLY A 646 16.20 -4.19 -32.01
C GLY A 646 14.89 -3.83 -32.72
N GLN A 647 13.77 -4.46 -32.34
CA GLN A 647 12.44 -4.13 -32.87
C GLN A 647 12.03 -2.68 -32.55
N LEU A 648 12.34 -2.20 -31.34
CA LEU A 648 12.13 -0.82 -30.89
C LEU A 648 13.03 0.17 -31.63
N ALA A 649 14.28 -0.18 -31.94
CA ALA A 649 15.22 0.68 -32.65
C ALA A 649 14.67 1.12 -34.02
N GLY A 650 13.99 0.22 -34.73
CA GLY A 650 13.38 0.49 -36.04
C GLY A 650 12.04 1.23 -36.03
N LEU A 651 11.54 1.71 -34.89
CA LEU A 651 10.32 2.53 -34.80
C LEU A 651 10.62 4.01 -35.08
N THR A 652 9.72 4.68 -35.80
CA THR A 652 9.72 6.14 -35.93
C THR A 652 9.48 6.80 -34.56
N ASP A 653 9.90 8.05 -34.39
CA ASP A 653 9.79 8.74 -33.09
C ASP A 653 8.32 8.82 -32.59
N GLN A 654 7.34 9.07 -33.48
CA GLN A 654 5.92 9.12 -33.11
C GLN A 654 5.39 7.75 -32.66
N VAL A 655 5.74 6.67 -33.36
CA VAL A 655 5.31 5.31 -33.03
C VAL A 655 5.97 4.81 -31.74
N ARG A 656 7.23 5.16 -31.52
CA ARG A 656 7.96 4.90 -30.27
C ARG A 656 7.31 5.64 -29.10
N GLU A 657 6.98 6.92 -29.26
CA GLU A 657 6.34 7.71 -28.21
C GLU A 657 4.96 7.15 -27.85
N THR A 658 4.14 6.75 -28.83
CA THR A 658 2.87 6.02 -28.58
C THR A 658 3.08 4.77 -27.72
N LEU A 659 4.10 3.96 -28.02
CA LEU A 659 4.41 2.75 -27.27
C LEU A 659 4.93 3.04 -25.85
N VAL A 660 5.66 4.14 -25.68
CA VAL A 660 6.17 4.62 -24.38
C VAL A 660 5.01 5.05 -23.46
N TRP A 661 4.07 5.84 -23.97
CA TRP A 661 2.88 6.24 -23.21
C TRP A 661 1.97 5.05 -22.89
N ALA A 662 1.79 4.13 -23.85
CA ALA A 662 1.11 2.86 -23.60
C ALA A 662 1.77 2.07 -22.45
N ALA A 663 3.10 1.90 -22.50
CA ALA A 663 3.83 1.11 -21.51
C ALA A 663 3.80 1.72 -20.10
N ALA A 664 3.84 3.07 -20.01
CA ALA A 664 3.74 3.81 -18.76
C ALA A 664 2.31 3.85 -18.19
N HIS A 665 1.28 3.88 -19.04
CA HIS A 665 -0.12 3.87 -18.61
C HIS A 665 -0.53 2.51 -18.00
N GLY A 666 -0.20 1.40 -18.66
CA GLY A 666 -0.67 0.09 -18.22
C GLY A 666 -0.34 -1.00 -19.23
N ARG A 667 -0.96 -2.18 -19.08
CA ARG A 667 -0.84 -3.26 -20.06
C ARG A 667 -1.95 -3.21 -21.10
N THR A 668 -3.18 -2.95 -20.66
CA THR A 668 -4.35 -2.69 -21.51
C THR A 668 -4.63 -1.19 -21.56
N PHE A 669 -4.99 -0.67 -22.73
CA PHE A 669 -5.27 0.75 -22.94
C PHE A 669 -6.22 0.95 -24.14
N THR A 670 -7.01 2.03 -24.14
CA THR A 670 -7.77 2.45 -25.33
C THR A 670 -7.08 3.61 -26.06
N PRO A 671 -7.38 3.84 -27.36
CA PRO A 671 -6.96 5.05 -28.06
C PRO A 671 -7.49 6.32 -27.39
N GLN A 672 -8.69 6.31 -26.78
CA GLN A 672 -9.22 7.47 -26.06
C GLN A 672 -8.47 7.75 -24.74
N ASP A 673 -7.89 6.73 -24.10
CA ASP A 673 -7.01 6.93 -22.93
C ASP A 673 -5.71 7.60 -23.36
N LEU A 674 -5.00 7.03 -24.33
CA LEU A 674 -3.73 7.59 -24.80
C LEU A 674 -3.89 9.01 -25.35
N ALA A 675 -4.96 9.31 -26.09
CA ALA A 675 -5.26 10.65 -26.58
C ALA A 675 -5.63 11.67 -25.46
N ARG A 676 -6.08 11.21 -24.29
CA ARG A 676 -6.30 12.05 -23.10
C ARG A 676 -5.02 12.27 -22.28
N LEU A 677 -4.09 11.31 -22.34
CA LEU A 677 -2.88 11.28 -21.51
C LEU A 677 -1.69 11.98 -22.16
N GLY A 678 -1.44 11.73 -23.45
CA GLY A 678 -0.25 12.16 -24.17
C GLY A 678 -0.51 13.18 -25.30
N PRO A 679 0.57 13.74 -25.89
CA PRO A 679 0.49 14.82 -26.89
C PRO A 679 0.17 14.30 -28.30
N PHE A 680 -0.87 13.47 -28.44
CA PHE A 680 -1.19 12.77 -29.68
C PHE A 680 -2.37 13.40 -30.43
N ASP A 681 -2.23 13.55 -31.75
CA ASP A 681 -3.38 13.74 -32.63
C ASP A 681 -4.07 12.39 -32.90
N ALA A 682 -5.40 12.39 -33.04
CA ALA A 682 -6.16 11.14 -33.13
C ALA A 682 -5.83 10.30 -34.37
N ALA A 683 -5.45 10.93 -35.49
CA ALA A 683 -5.10 10.24 -36.72
C ALA A 683 -3.71 9.60 -36.64
N GLY A 684 -2.72 10.35 -36.14
CA GLY A 684 -1.36 9.88 -35.86
C GLY A 684 -1.33 8.74 -34.86
N LEU A 685 -2.15 8.82 -33.80
CA LEU A 685 -2.29 7.73 -32.82
C LEU A 685 -2.81 6.44 -33.47
N LEU A 686 -3.86 6.50 -34.28
CA LEU A 686 -4.41 5.32 -34.97
C LEU A 686 -3.43 4.75 -36.01
N MET A 687 -2.70 5.60 -36.75
CA MET A 687 -1.64 5.14 -37.64
C MET A 687 -0.51 4.44 -36.89
N ALA A 688 -0.10 4.98 -35.73
CA ALA A 688 0.93 4.40 -34.89
C ALA A 688 0.51 3.05 -34.29
N LEU A 689 -0.71 2.94 -33.76
CA LEU A 689 -1.27 1.67 -33.27
C LEU A 689 -1.32 0.61 -34.37
N GLY A 690 -1.78 0.97 -35.58
CA GLY A 690 -1.76 0.06 -36.72
C GLY A 690 -0.35 -0.37 -37.15
N GLU A 691 0.68 0.45 -36.93
CA GLU A 691 2.08 0.03 -37.15
C GLU A 691 2.60 -0.91 -36.04
N LEU A 692 2.29 -0.61 -34.77
CA LEU A 692 2.64 -1.46 -33.64
C LEU A 692 1.99 -2.84 -33.75
N GLU A 693 0.74 -2.90 -34.21
CA GLU A 693 0.00 -4.14 -34.49
C GLU A 693 0.66 -4.93 -35.63
N ARG A 694 0.94 -4.30 -36.79
CA ARG A 694 1.65 -4.96 -37.91
C ARG A 694 3.04 -5.49 -37.53
N ARG A 695 3.73 -4.84 -36.58
CA ARG A 695 5.04 -5.29 -36.06
C ARG A 695 4.93 -6.38 -34.99
N GLY A 696 3.71 -6.68 -34.52
CA GLY A 696 3.42 -7.68 -33.49
C GLY A 696 3.69 -7.21 -32.06
N LEU A 697 3.83 -5.91 -31.80
CA LEU A 697 4.15 -5.35 -30.48
C LEU A 697 2.90 -5.20 -29.60
N VAL A 698 1.77 -4.87 -30.22
CA VAL A 698 0.44 -4.78 -29.57
C VAL A 698 -0.59 -5.59 -30.38
N ARG A 699 -1.73 -5.89 -29.77
CA ARG A 699 -2.85 -6.62 -30.36
C ARG A 699 -4.19 -6.07 -29.86
N PRO A 700 -5.29 -6.19 -30.62
CA PRO A 700 -6.63 -5.88 -30.11
C PRO A 700 -6.99 -6.80 -28.92
N ALA A 701 -7.58 -6.23 -27.87
CA ALA A 701 -8.04 -6.93 -26.66
C ALA A 701 -9.57 -7.08 -26.59
N GLY A 702 -10.29 -6.53 -27.58
CA GLY A 702 -11.75 -6.51 -27.66
C GLY A 702 -12.37 -5.26 -27.01
N GLY A 703 -13.38 -4.67 -27.67
CA GLY A 703 -14.05 -3.44 -27.22
C GLY A 703 -13.12 -2.23 -27.22
N ASP A 704 -12.68 -1.79 -28.40
CA ASP A 704 -11.76 -0.65 -28.68
C ASP A 704 -10.40 -0.63 -27.95
N ALA A 705 -10.15 -1.59 -27.05
CA ALA A 705 -8.92 -1.71 -26.28
C ALA A 705 -7.82 -2.51 -27.01
N TYR A 706 -6.58 -2.18 -26.69
CA TYR A 706 -5.36 -2.88 -27.10
C TYR A 706 -4.64 -3.44 -25.86
N ASP A 707 -3.93 -4.55 -26.06
CA ASP A 707 -3.02 -5.19 -25.11
C ASP A 707 -1.63 -5.30 -25.76
N PHE A 708 -0.56 -5.36 -24.97
CA PHE A 708 0.74 -5.78 -25.48
C PHE A 708 0.68 -7.25 -25.88
N THR A 709 1.25 -7.61 -27.03
CA THR A 709 1.33 -9.01 -27.45
C THR A 709 2.03 -9.86 -26.39
N HIS A 710 3.09 -9.28 -25.79
CA HIS A 710 3.83 -9.84 -24.67
C HIS A 710 4.16 -8.74 -23.66
N ASP A 711 3.92 -8.96 -22.36
CA ASP A 711 4.24 -7.98 -21.30
C ASP A 711 5.73 -7.61 -21.24
N LEU A 712 6.62 -8.49 -21.74
CA LEU A 712 8.04 -8.17 -21.86
C LEU A 712 8.32 -7.00 -22.82
N VAL A 713 7.50 -6.79 -23.86
CA VAL A 713 7.61 -5.61 -24.75
C VAL A 713 7.36 -4.33 -23.96
N ARG A 714 6.28 -4.33 -23.14
CA ARG A 714 5.97 -3.24 -22.21
C ARG A 714 7.11 -3.02 -21.21
N GLN A 715 7.59 -4.08 -20.56
CA GLN A 715 8.65 -3.99 -19.56
C GLN A 715 9.95 -3.41 -20.16
N VAL A 716 10.39 -3.90 -21.33
CA VAL A 716 11.60 -3.40 -22.00
C VAL A 716 11.41 -1.94 -22.45
N THR A 717 10.26 -1.61 -23.04
CA THR A 717 9.95 -0.22 -23.42
C THR A 717 10.00 0.72 -22.21
N TYR A 718 9.32 0.36 -21.11
CA TYR A 718 9.27 1.17 -19.90
C TYR A 718 10.62 1.26 -19.16
N ARG A 719 11.38 0.17 -19.10
CA ARG A 719 12.74 0.16 -18.51
C ARG A 719 13.75 0.93 -19.35
N SER A 720 13.57 1.03 -20.66
CA SER A 720 14.44 1.86 -21.53
C SER A 720 14.33 3.37 -21.27
N LEU A 721 13.30 3.81 -20.53
CA LEU A 721 13.13 5.20 -20.13
C LEU A 721 14.06 5.56 -18.96
N SER A 722 14.67 6.75 -19.00
CA SER A 722 15.38 7.30 -17.85
C SER A 722 14.40 7.64 -16.72
N HIS A 723 14.88 7.60 -15.47
CA HIS A 723 14.07 7.94 -14.30
C HIS A 723 13.32 9.30 -14.41
N PRO A 724 13.94 10.42 -14.86
CA PRO A 724 13.22 11.69 -15.09
C PRO A 724 12.08 11.58 -16.10
N ARG A 725 12.26 10.82 -17.19
CA ARG A 725 11.22 10.57 -18.20
C ARG A 725 10.05 9.79 -17.60
N ARG A 726 10.32 8.72 -16.83
CA ARG A 726 9.28 7.96 -16.10
C ARG A 726 8.48 8.87 -15.15
N LYS A 727 9.17 9.70 -14.37
CA LYS A 727 8.57 10.66 -13.42
C LYS A 727 7.65 11.67 -14.12
N LEU A 728 8.07 12.22 -15.26
CA LEU A 728 7.25 13.14 -16.06
C LEU A 728 5.99 12.49 -16.65
N LEU A 729 6.12 11.28 -17.21
CA LEU A 729 4.98 10.52 -17.75
C LEU A 729 3.95 10.21 -16.65
N HIS A 730 4.40 9.67 -15.52
CA HIS A 730 3.52 9.35 -14.39
C HIS A 730 2.84 10.57 -13.79
N ARG A 731 3.52 11.72 -13.74
CA ARG A 731 2.90 12.99 -13.31
C ARG A 731 1.77 13.43 -14.25
N HIS A 732 1.92 13.23 -15.56
CA HIS A 732 0.84 13.51 -16.52
C HIS A 732 -0.33 12.53 -16.36
N ILE A 733 -0.05 11.23 -16.24
CA ILE A 733 -1.08 10.20 -16.04
C ILE A 733 -1.86 10.45 -14.74
N ALA A 734 -1.18 10.70 -13.63
CA ALA A 734 -1.82 11.01 -12.35
C ALA A 734 -2.72 12.26 -12.43
N ARG A 735 -2.24 13.35 -13.07
CA ARG A 735 -3.05 14.57 -13.30
C ARG A 735 -4.32 14.31 -14.11
N ALA A 736 -4.27 13.43 -15.10
CA ALA A 736 -5.43 13.06 -15.93
C ALA A 736 -6.41 12.13 -15.20
N LEU A 737 -5.93 11.26 -14.32
CA LEU A 737 -6.77 10.34 -13.52
C LEU A 737 -7.49 11.05 -12.36
N ARG A 738 -6.90 12.12 -11.81
CA ARG A 738 -7.42 12.84 -10.63
C ARG A 738 -8.94 13.15 -10.69
N PRO A 739 -9.50 13.72 -11.78
CA PRO A 739 -10.95 14.03 -11.84
C PRO A 739 -11.85 12.78 -11.91
N ALA A 740 -11.32 11.59 -12.20
CA ALA A 740 -12.06 10.33 -12.12
C ALA A 740 -11.97 9.72 -10.71
N ALA A 741 -10.80 9.81 -10.06
CA ALA A 741 -10.61 9.40 -8.67
C ALA A 741 -11.47 10.23 -7.70
N GLU A 742 -11.46 11.56 -7.82
CA GLU A 742 -12.23 12.49 -6.97
C GLU A 742 -13.75 12.29 -7.05
N ARG A 743 -14.26 11.75 -8.16
CA ARG A 743 -15.67 11.37 -8.33
C ARG A 743 -16.00 9.99 -7.73
N GLY A 744 -15.07 9.37 -7.00
CA GLY A 744 -15.28 8.09 -6.34
C GLY A 744 -15.28 6.88 -7.28
N GLY A 745 -14.53 6.94 -8.39
CA GLY A 745 -14.35 5.81 -9.32
C GLY A 745 -13.24 4.83 -8.90
N ASP A 746 -13.01 3.79 -9.71
CA ASP A 746 -11.92 2.81 -9.54
C ASP A 746 -10.52 3.46 -9.62
N ALA A 747 -10.38 4.54 -10.38
CA ALA A 747 -9.13 5.23 -10.69
C ALA A 747 -8.38 5.81 -9.45
N ALA A 748 -8.94 5.71 -8.24
CA ALA A 748 -8.26 6.15 -7.02
C ALA A 748 -6.99 5.33 -6.72
N ALA A 749 -7.00 4.02 -6.99
CA ALA A 749 -5.83 3.16 -6.82
C ALA A 749 -4.73 3.47 -7.84
N ASP A 750 -5.12 3.64 -9.11
CA ASP A 750 -4.22 4.01 -10.20
C ASP A 750 -3.58 5.39 -9.95
N LEU A 751 -4.38 6.34 -9.44
CA LEU A 751 -3.88 7.65 -9.03
C LEU A 751 -2.81 7.53 -7.93
N VAL A 752 -3.00 6.68 -6.92
CA VAL A 752 -1.97 6.39 -5.91
C VAL A 752 -0.71 5.83 -6.57
N HIS A 753 -0.84 4.84 -7.46
CA HIS A 753 0.30 4.23 -8.16
C HIS A 753 1.10 5.26 -8.95
N HIS A 754 0.44 6.03 -9.82
CA HIS A 754 1.10 7.01 -10.68
C HIS A 754 1.62 8.23 -9.89
N ALA A 755 0.94 8.69 -8.84
CA ALA A 755 1.44 9.78 -8.01
C ALA A 755 2.72 9.39 -7.22
N VAL A 756 2.80 8.14 -6.76
CA VAL A 756 4.01 7.59 -6.13
C VAL A 756 5.18 7.54 -7.13
N LEU A 757 4.95 7.01 -8.35
CA LEU A 757 5.98 6.95 -9.39
C LEU A 757 6.34 8.32 -10.00
N ALA A 758 5.46 9.31 -9.84
CA ALA A 758 5.72 10.72 -10.15
C ALA A 758 6.52 11.46 -9.06
N GLU A 759 6.76 10.81 -7.91
CA GLU A 759 7.31 11.40 -6.69
C GLU A 759 6.61 12.73 -6.37
N ASP A 760 5.28 12.66 -6.31
CA ASP A 760 4.38 13.78 -6.06
C ASP A 760 3.68 13.53 -4.73
N ASP A 761 4.39 13.79 -3.62
CA ASP A 761 3.95 13.44 -2.26
C ASP A 761 2.57 14.02 -1.91
N GLU A 762 2.24 15.23 -2.38
CA GLU A 762 0.93 15.86 -2.14
C GLU A 762 -0.18 15.09 -2.86
N MET A 763 0.00 14.81 -4.16
CA MET A 763 -0.96 14.05 -4.93
C MET A 763 -1.10 12.61 -4.43
N ALA A 764 0.00 11.99 -4.01
CA ALA A 764 0.01 10.64 -3.44
C ALA A 764 -0.73 10.60 -2.09
N ALA A 765 -0.53 11.58 -1.21
CA ALA A 765 -1.25 11.69 0.06
C ALA A 765 -2.76 11.87 -0.16
N ARG A 766 -3.18 12.82 -1.01
CA ARG A 766 -4.60 13.04 -1.37
C ARG A 766 -5.23 11.78 -1.98
N ALA A 767 -4.52 11.11 -2.89
CA ALA A 767 -4.98 9.87 -3.51
C ALA A 767 -5.15 8.74 -2.49
N CYS A 768 -4.24 8.61 -1.52
CA CYS A 768 -4.34 7.64 -0.44
C CYS A 768 -5.57 7.89 0.46
N ILE A 769 -5.94 9.15 0.70
CA ILE A 769 -7.19 9.49 1.41
C ILE A 769 -8.40 8.98 0.63
N VAL A 770 -8.52 9.36 -0.64
CA VAL A 770 -9.67 8.99 -1.49
C VAL A 770 -9.78 7.46 -1.68
N ALA A 771 -8.65 6.79 -1.90
CA ALA A 771 -8.59 5.34 -2.01
C ALA A 771 -8.90 4.64 -0.68
N GLY A 772 -8.38 5.15 0.44
CA GLY A 772 -8.64 4.59 1.78
C GLY A 772 -10.10 4.75 2.21
N GLU A 773 -10.72 5.89 1.92
CA GLU A 773 -12.17 6.07 2.14
C GLU A 773 -13.02 5.18 1.21
N ARG A 774 -12.58 4.90 -0.03
CA ARG A 774 -13.20 3.89 -0.90
C ARG A 774 -13.07 2.49 -0.31
N ALA A 775 -11.88 2.13 0.16
CA ALA A 775 -11.61 0.83 0.77
C ALA A 775 -12.47 0.59 2.02
N LEU A 776 -12.63 1.59 2.91
CA LEU A 776 -13.57 1.51 4.03
C LEU A 776 -15.02 1.26 3.58
N ARG A 777 -15.50 1.96 2.54
CA ARG A 777 -16.85 1.73 1.96
C ARG A 777 -17.02 0.36 1.31
N LEU A 778 -15.92 -0.32 0.96
CA LEU A 778 -15.91 -1.67 0.41
C LEU A 778 -15.57 -2.75 1.46
N PHE A 779 -15.48 -2.38 2.74
CA PHE A 779 -15.06 -3.23 3.86
C PHE A 779 -13.67 -3.87 3.67
N ALA A 780 -12.84 -3.24 2.84
CA ALA A 780 -11.45 -3.58 2.57
C ALA A 780 -10.54 -2.90 3.62
N ASN A 781 -10.72 -3.29 4.88
CA ASN A 781 -10.11 -2.58 6.03
C ASN A 781 -8.58 -2.71 6.07
N ALA A 782 -8.02 -3.82 5.59
CA ALA A 782 -6.58 -4.02 5.50
C ALA A 782 -5.96 -3.07 4.45
N GLU A 783 -6.61 -2.94 3.29
CA GLU A 783 -6.27 -2.00 2.23
C GLU A 783 -6.41 -0.56 2.72
N ALA A 784 -7.49 -0.23 3.44
CA ALA A 784 -7.71 1.10 4.01
C ALA A 784 -6.58 1.49 4.98
N ALA A 785 -6.19 0.59 5.89
CA ALA A 785 -5.09 0.81 6.81
C ALA A 785 -3.75 0.98 6.07
N GLY A 786 -3.44 0.08 5.12
CA GLY A 786 -2.20 0.15 4.33
C GLY A 786 -2.11 1.40 3.44
N LEU A 787 -3.23 1.84 2.85
CA LEU A 787 -3.32 3.10 2.11
C LEU A 787 -3.11 4.30 3.03
N ALA A 788 -3.71 4.28 4.23
CA ALA A 788 -3.54 5.36 5.18
C ALA A 788 -2.09 5.48 5.68
N GLU A 789 -1.42 4.36 5.98
CA GLU A 789 -0.02 4.35 6.38
C GLU A 789 0.93 4.80 5.26
N ARG A 790 0.67 4.39 4.01
CA ARG A 790 1.38 4.92 2.83
C ARG A 790 1.19 6.43 2.71
N GLY A 791 -0.05 6.91 2.83
CA GLY A 791 -0.35 8.34 2.80
C GLY A 791 0.39 9.12 3.89
N LEU A 792 0.47 8.60 5.13
CA LEU A 792 1.16 9.27 6.24
C LEU A 792 2.66 9.44 5.96
N ARG A 793 3.29 8.47 5.29
CA ARG A 793 4.70 8.55 4.85
C ARG A 793 4.91 9.68 3.83
N HIS A 794 3.97 9.89 2.91
CA HIS A 794 4.00 11.03 1.98
C HIS A 794 3.75 12.37 2.70
N VAL A 795 2.75 12.43 3.57
CA VAL A 795 2.45 13.61 4.38
C VAL A 795 3.64 14.06 5.22
N ALA A 796 4.44 13.13 5.75
CA ALA A 796 5.65 13.47 6.51
C ALA A 796 6.67 14.31 5.71
N ARG A 797 6.73 14.14 4.38
CA ARG A 797 7.65 14.86 3.46
C ARG A 797 7.10 16.21 2.97
N LEU A 798 5.82 16.50 3.17
CA LEU A 798 5.23 17.79 2.79
C LEU A 798 5.84 18.96 3.60
N PRO A 799 5.86 20.18 3.03
CA PRO A 799 6.20 21.38 3.80
C PRO A 799 5.24 21.58 4.98
N GLU A 800 5.65 22.33 5.99
CA GLU A 800 4.83 22.67 7.17
C GLU A 800 3.75 23.70 6.83
N GLU A 801 2.79 23.27 6.02
CA GLU A 801 1.63 24.03 5.55
C GLU A 801 0.32 23.37 6.02
N PRO A 802 -0.82 24.11 6.06
CA PRO A 802 -2.11 23.59 6.52
C PRO A 802 -2.54 22.27 5.89
N GLU A 803 -2.24 22.07 4.61
CA GLU A 803 -2.58 20.85 3.85
C GLU A 803 -1.95 19.59 4.47
N LYS A 804 -0.75 19.70 5.05
CA LYS A 804 -0.05 18.60 5.75
C LYS A 804 -0.84 18.14 6.96
N VAL A 805 -1.32 19.08 7.77
CA VAL A 805 -2.08 18.80 9.00
C VAL A 805 -3.46 18.21 8.67
N VAL A 806 -4.17 18.81 7.71
CA VAL A 806 -5.47 18.30 7.22
C VAL A 806 -5.33 16.87 6.69
N SER A 807 -4.32 16.62 5.84
CA SER A 807 -4.07 15.29 5.28
C SER A 807 -3.68 14.28 6.36
N ARG A 808 -2.85 14.66 7.34
CA ARG A 808 -2.47 13.79 8.48
C ARG A 808 -3.70 13.34 9.26
N ILE A 809 -4.60 14.26 9.63
CA ILE A 809 -5.82 13.93 10.37
C ILE A 809 -6.79 13.07 9.54
N ALA A 810 -6.93 13.35 8.24
CA ALA A 810 -7.76 12.53 7.35
C ALA A 810 -7.27 11.08 7.24
N LEU A 811 -5.95 10.86 7.15
CA LEU A 811 -5.35 9.52 7.11
C LEU A 811 -5.42 8.81 8.46
N LEU A 812 -5.21 9.52 9.58
CA LEU A 812 -5.38 8.97 10.92
C LEU A 812 -6.84 8.56 11.18
N LYS A 813 -7.82 9.33 10.71
CA LYS A 813 -9.24 8.94 10.70
C LYS A 813 -9.45 7.61 9.97
N ILE A 814 -8.82 7.42 8.80
CA ILE A 814 -8.92 6.15 8.06
C ILE A 814 -8.30 4.99 8.86
N ARG A 815 -7.13 5.18 9.50
CA ARG A 815 -6.52 4.15 10.38
C ARG A 815 -7.43 3.80 11.57
N VAL A 816 -7.99 4.80 12.25
CA VAL A 816 -8.95 4.59 13.35
C VAL A 816 -10.14 3.78 12.84
N LEU A 817 -10.83 4.22 11.77
CA LEU A 817 -12.01 3.54 11.25
C LEU A 817 -11.72 2.14 10.68
N ALA A 818 -10.52 1.90 10.16
CA ALA A 818 -10.09 0.57 9.74
C ALA A 818 -9.85 -0.37 10.94
N ALA A 819 -9.38 0.17 12.08
CA ALA A 819 -9.04 -0.60 13.29
C ALA A 819 -10.18 -0.70 14.32
N THR A 820 -11.13 0.23 14.34
CA THR A 820 -12.41 0.15 15.06
C THR A 820 -13.51 -0.48 14.22
N GLY A 821 -13.21 -0.70 12.94
CA GLY A 821 -13.94 -1.58 12.06
C GLY A 821 -13.85 -3.04 12.55
N PRO A 822 -14.74 -3.90 12.03
CA PRO A 822 -15.24 -4.93 12.92
C PRO A 822 -14.43 -6.23 12.93
N GLY A 823 -14.34 -6.88 14.10
CA GLY A 823 -13.49 -8.05 14.31
C GLY A 823 -12.01 -7.74 14.60
N LEU A 824 -11.67 -6.47 14.83
CA LEU A 824 -10.31 -6.01 15.15
C LEU A 824 -10.23 -5.51 16.60
N ARG A 825 -9.56 -6.28 17.47
CA ARG A 825 -9.47 -6.00 18.92
C ARG A 825 -8.19 -5.27 19.37
N SER A 826 -7.32 -4.87 18.45
CA SER A 826 -6.09 -4.14 18.78
C SER A 826 -6.04 -2.83 18.01
N LEU A 827 -6.38 -1.74 18.70
CA LEU A 827 -5.99 -0.41 18.28
C LEU A 827 -4.45 -0.34 18.20
N PRO A 828 -3.85 0.09 17.08
CA PRO A 828 -2.44 0.44 17.07
C PRO A 828 -2.20 1.66 18.00
N PRO A 829 -0.98 1.83 18.55
CA PRO A 829 -0.66 2.98 19.41
C PRO A 829 -0.58 4.27 18.60
N ILE A 830 -1.74 4.88 18.32
CA ILE A 830 -1.93 6.06 17.47
C ILE A 830 -2.47 7.28 18.23
N GLU A 831 -2.70 7.15 19.54
CA GLU A 831 -3.18 8.24 20.41
C GLU A 831 -2.26 9.46 20.33
N ASP A 832 -0.95 9.25 20.55
CA ASP A 832 0.09 10.28 20.41
C ASP A 832 0.11 10.89 19.00
N GLU A 833 0.03 10.05 17.93
CA GLU A 833 0.02 10.52 16.55
C GLU A 833 -1.16 11.46 16.25
N ILE A 834 -2.32 11.21 16.86
CA ILE A 834 -3.54 12.01 16.74
C ILE A 834 -3.46 13.25 17.62
N ALA A 835 -2.98 13.14 18.87
CA ALA A 835 -2.83 14.27 19.78
C ALA A 835 -1.88 15.35 19.20
N ASP A 836 -0.74 14.93 18.65
CA ASP A 836 0.20 15.79 17.92
C ASP A 836 -0.48 16.50 16.73
N ALA A 837 -1.17 15.74 15.88
CA ALA A 837 -1.83 16.28 14.69
C ALA A 837 -2.95 17.26 15.05
N THR A 838 -3.70 16.95 16.12
CA THR A 838 -4.79 17.78 16.65
C THR A 838 -4.25 19.10 17.21
N THR A 839 -3.14 19.04 17.95
CA THR A 839 -2.46 20.24 18.48
C THR A 839 -1.99 21.15 17.35
N ALA A 840 -1.33 20.59 16.33
CA ALA A 840 -0.92 21.34 15.15
C ALA A 840 -2.12 21.96 14.38
N ALA A 841 -3.27 21.28 14.38
CA ALA A 841 -4.50 21.82 13.78
C ALA A 841 -5.08 23.00 14.58
N GLU A 842 -5.04 22.95 15.92
CA GLU A 842 -5.44 24.08 16.76
C GLU A 842 -4.50 25.28 16.58
N GLU A 843 -3.18 25.07 16.60
CA GLU A 843 -2.17 26.13 16.44
C GLU A 843 -2.28 26.86 15.09
N GLN A 844 -2.67 26.15 14.04
CA GLN A 844 -2.90 26.72 12.70
C GLN A 844 -4.36 27.20 12.49
N GLY A 845 -5.22 27.12 13.50
CA GLY A 845 -6.61 27.58 13.44
C GLY A 845 -7.56 26.70 12.60
N LEU A 846 -7.17 25.48 12.26
CA LEU A 846 -7.87 24.56 11.37
C LEU A 846 -9.02 23.83 12.09
N GLN A 847 -10.07 24.58 12.42
CA GLN A 847 -11.20 24.14 13.27
C GLN A 847 -11.77 22.77 12.88
N ALA A 848 -12.08 22.55 11.60
CA ALA A 848 -12.65 21.28 11.11
C ALA A 848 -11.71 20.08 11.33
N ALA A 849 -10.40 20.28 11.16
CA ALA A 849 -9.39 19.24 11.33
C ALA A 849 -9.15 18.97 12.83
N ALA A 850 -8.99 20.02 13.65
CA ALA A 850 -8.83 19.90 15.10
C ALA A 850 -10.06 19.24 15.77
N ALA A 851 -11.28 19.63 15.39
CA ALA A 851 -12.51 19.00 15.89
C ALA A 851 -12.59 17.50 15.50
N THR A 852 -12.13 17.15 14.30
CA THR A 852 -12.01 15.75 13.88
C THR A 852 -10.98 15.00 14.72
N GLY A 853 -9.81 15.60 14.99
CA GLY A 853 -8.77 15.00 15.82
C GLY A 853 -9.23 14.69 17.25
N HIS A 854 -9.88 15.65 17.91
CA HIS A 854 -10.49 15.44 19.24
C HIS A 854 -11.61 14.39 19.24
N TYR A 855 -12.39 14.31 18.17
CA TYR A 855 -13.39 13.25 17.99
C TYR A 855 -12.74 11.86 17.87
N LEU A 856 -11.59 11.73 17.19
CA LEU A 856 -10.84 10.47 17.13
C LEU A 856 -10.29 10.09 18.51
N LEU A 857 -9.74 11.05 19.26
CA LEU A 857 -9.27 10.81 20.64
C LEU A 857 -10.41 10.33 21.55
N SER A 858 -11.61 10.91 21.44
CA SER A 858 -12.74 10.47 22.28
C SER A 858 -13.16 9.02 22.00
N ILE A 859 -13.06 8.53 20.76
CA ILE A 859 -13.27 7.12 20.41
C ILE A 859 -12.21 6.23 21.08
N LEU A 860 -10.92 6.57 20.96
CA LEU A 860 -9.83 5.79 21.55
C LEU A 860 -9.94 5.71 23.07
N HIS A 861 -10.15 6.85 23.72
CA HIS A 861 -10.35 6.92 25.17
C HIS A 861 -11.60 6.13 25.61
N GLN A 862 -12.70 6.17 24.85
CA GLN A 862 -13.90 5.38 25.14
C GLN A 862 -13.62 3.87 25.06
N GLN A 863 -12.88 3.41 24.04
CA GLN A 863 -12.49 2.00 23.89
C GLN A 863 -11.47 1.55 24.94
N ALA A 864 -10.58 2.43 25.39
CA ALA A 864 -9.66 2.18 26.50
C ALA A 864 -10.32 2.27 27.90
N GLY A 865 -11.60 2.67 27.98
CA GLY A 865 -12.34 2.84 29.25
C GLY A 865 -11.95 4.09 30.04
N GLN A 866 -11.24 5.04 29.43
CA GLN A 866 -10.74 6.28 30.03
C GLN A 866 -11.82 7.39 29.98
N ILE A 867 -12.89 7.23 30.78
CA ILE A 867 -14.08 8.11 30.71
C ILE A 867 -13.77 9.60 30.79
N GLU A 868 -12.93 10.05 31.73
CA GLU A 868 -12.60 11.48 31.91
C GLU A 868 -11.90 12.07 30.68
N GLN A 869 -11.06 11.28 30.01
CA GLN A 869 -10.36 11.71 28.78
C GLN A 869 -11.30 11.66 27.57
N ALA A 870 -12.21 10.68 27.50
CA ALA A 870 -13.24 10.60 26.47
C ALA A 870 -14.20 11.79 26.53
N GLU A 871 -14.65 12.16 27.75
CA GLU A 871 -15.49 13.32 28.04
C GLU A 871 -14.79 14.62 27.61
N ALA A 872 -13.56 14.86 28.08
CA ALA A 872 -12.79 16.05 27.76
C ALA A 872 -12.55 16.21 26.24
N SER A 873 -12.12 15.14 25.57
CA SER A 873 -11.91 15.15 24.12
C SER A 873 -13.22 15.41 23.36
N THR A 874 -14.34 14.79 23.74
CA THR A 874 -15.61 15.02 23.02
C THR A 874 -16.15 16.44 23.24
N LEU A 875 -16.03 16.99 24.45
CA LEU A 875 -16.43 18.39 24.70
C LEU A 875 -15.58 19.37 23.89
N ARG A 876 -14.26 19.14 23.79
CA ARG A 876 -13.35 19.96 22.98
C ARG A 876 -13.65 19.85 21.48
N ALA A 877 -14.01 18.67 20.99
CA ALA A 877 -14.47 18.47 19.61
C ALA A 877 -15.72 19.31 19.27
N ALA A 878 -16.70 19.37 20.18
CA ALA A 878 -17.89 20.22 20.01
C ALA A 878 -17.57 21.72 20.11
N GLU A 879 -16.71 22.13 21.04
CA GLU A 879 -16.30 23.54 21.20
C GLU A 879 -15.65 24.09 19.92
N ILE A 880 -14.64 23.39 19.40
CA ILE A 880 -13.94 23.75 18.16
C ILE A 880 -14.88 23.62 16.95
N GLY A 881 -15.69 22.56 16.93
CA GLY A 881 -16.65 22.28 15.86
C GLY A 881 -17.69 23.39 15.64
N ARG A 882 -18.01 24.21 16.65
CA ARG A 882 -18.87 25.40 16.48
C ARG A 882 -18.30 26.47 15.56
N ASN A 883 -16.97 26.50 15.39
CA ASN A 883 -16.29 27.45 14.51
C ASN A 883 -16.00 26.88 13.11
N ALA A 884 -16.44 25.64 12.83
CA ALA A 884 -16.39 25.03 11.50
C ALA A 884 -17.62 25.41 10.66
N ASP A 885 -17.80 24.80 9.48
CA ASP A 885 -19.04 24.96 8.72
C ASP A 885 -20.24 24.32 9.46
N ARG A 886 -21.46 24.76 9.12
CA ARG A 886 -22.70 24.32 9.80
C ARG A 886 -22.93 22.81 9.75
N LYS A 887 -22.43 22.10 8.73
CA LYS A 887 -22.60 20.64 8.63
C LYS A 887 -21.67 19.95 9.62
N ILE A 888 -20.39 20.33 9.66
CA ILE A 888 -19.44 19.82 10.66
C ILE A 888 -19.90 20.17 12.07
N GLN A 889 -20.36 21.40 12.32
CA GLN A 889 -20.92 21.82 13.61
C GLN A 889 -22.03 20.87 14.07
N ALA A 890 -23.09 20.67 13.26
CA ALA A 890 -24.21 19.81 13.63
C ALA A 890 -23.78 18.35 13.91
N HIS A 891 -22.87 17.81 13.10
CA HIS A 891 -22.31 16.47 13.32
C HIS A 891 -21.54 16.36 14.64
N GLN A 892 -20.67 17.33 14.96
CA GLN A 892 -19.84 17.27 16.18
C GLN A 892 -20.65 17.50 17.47
N LEU A 893 -21.63 18.41 17.43
CA LEU A 893 -22.57 18.61 18.55
C LEU A 893 -23.38 17.34 18.83
N ALA A 894 -23.91 16.68 17.79
CA ALA A 894 -24.67 15.43 17.92
C ALA A 894 -23.81 14.25 18.41
N ASN A 895 -22.60 14.08 17.86
CA ASN A 895 -21.62 13.08 18.32
C ASN A 895 -21.31 13.25 19.80
N THR A 896 -21.08 14.50 20.23
CA THR A 896 -20.74 14.82 21.61
C THR A 896 -21.91 14.57 22.54
N ALA A 897 -23.12 14.98 22.17
CA ALA A 897 -24.31 14.71 22.97
C ALA A 897 -24.52 13.20 23.17
N ARG A 898 -24.36 12.38 22.12
CA ARG A 898 -24.39 10.91 22.26
C ARG A 898 -23.32 10.44 23.25
N CYS A 899 -22.06 10.83 23.04
CA CYS A 899 -20.94 10.37 23.84
C CYS A 899 -21.16 10.64 25.34
N LEU A 900 -21.54 11.87 25.71
CA LEU A 900 -21.85 12.25 27.09
C LEU A 900 -22.98 11.38 27.70
N LEU A 901 -24.03 11.07 26.92
CA LEU A 901 -25.12 10.20 27.35
C LEU A 901 -24.72 8.73 27.49
N GLU A 902 -23.81 8.22 26.67
CA GLU A 902 -23.26 6.87 26.80
C GLU A 902 -22.32 6.73 28.02
N LEU A 903 -21.59 7.80 28.36
CA LEU A 903 -20.71 7.90 29.52
C LEU A 903 -21.45 8.24 30.83
N GLU A 904 -22.74 8.60 30.76
CA GLU A 904 -23.57 9.05 31.90
C GLU A 904 -23.05 10.33 32.59
N THR A 905 -22.54 11.27 31.81
CA THR A 905 -21.94 12.53 32.28
C THR A 905 -22.57 13.75 31.60
N GLU A 906 -22.45 14.93 32.20
CA GLU A 906 -22.86 16.23 31.62
C GLU A 906 -24.24 16.23 30.91
N ILE A 907 -25.24 15.56 31.52
CA ILE A 907 -26.54 15.27 30.89
C ILE A 907 -27.33 16.55 30.54
N ALA A 908 -27.20 17.60 31.36
CA ALA A 908 -27.77 18.91 31.07
C ALA A 908 -27.15 19.51 29.80
N ARG A 909 -25.83 19.41 29.64
CA ARG A 909 -25.11 19.86 28.45
C ARG A 909 -25.46 19.02 27.22
N ALA A 910 -25.58 17.70 27.36
CA ALA A 910 -26.01 16.83 26.26
C ALA A 910 -27.40 17.22 25.71
N ARG A 911 -28.33 17.63 26.58
CA ARG A 911 -29.65 18.16 26.19
C ARG A 911 -29.56 19.44 25.38
N GLU A 912 -28.70 20.39 25.79
CA GLU A 912 -28.46 21.63 25.03
C GLU A 912 -27.86 21.34 23.65
N LEU A 913 -26.87 20.43 23.59
CA LEU A 913 -26.21 20.02 22.36
C LEU A 913 -27.17 19.33 21.37
N ILE A 914 -28.12 18.53 21.86
CA ILE A 914 -29.19 17.93 21.03
C ILE A 914 -30.07 19.01 20.40
N ALA A 915 -30.47 20.03 21.17
CA ALA A 915 -31.28 21.13 20.66
C ALA A 915 -30.52 21.94 19.60
N GLU A 916 -29.29 22.37 19.91
CA GLU A 916 -28.43 23.14 18.98
C GLU A 916 -28.17 22.36 17.68
N ALA A 917 -27.83 21.07 17.78
CA ALA A 917 -27.62 20.21 16.60
C ALA A 917 -28.91 20.00 15.79
N GLY A 918 -30.06 19.88 16.46
CA GLY A 918 -31.37 19.71 15.84
C GLY A 918 -31.79 20.92 15.01
N ASP A 919 -31.69 22.12 15.59
CA ASP A 919 -32.00 23.37 14.88
C ASP A 919 -31.12 23.55 13.63
N ILE A 920 -29.83 23.21 13.72
CA ILE A 920 -28.91 23.28 12.58
C ILE A 920 -29.27 22.22 11.53
N ALA A 921 -29.48 20.96 11.92
CA ALA A 921 -29.84 19.88 11.00
C ALA A 921 -31.16 20.18 10.26
N GLN A 922 -32.18 20.67 10.97
CA GLN A 922 -33.43 21.14 10.38
C GLN A 922 -33.21 22.29 9.39
N SER A 923 -32.36 23.27 9.72
CA SER A 923 -32.04 24.38 8.82
C SER A 923 -31.31 23.97 7.54
N LEU A 924 -30.59 22.84 7.58
CA LEU A 924 -29.87 22.25 6.44
C LEU A 924 -30.72 21.24 5.66
N GLY A 925 -31.90 20.86 6.16
CA GLY A 925 -32.72 19.79 5.59
C GLY A 925 -32.09 18.39 5.71
N THR A 926 -31.20 18.18 6.69
CA THR A 926 -30.48 16.92 6.88
C THR A 926 -30.95 16.17 8.12
N GLU A 927 -30.97 14.83 8.05
CA GLU A 927 -31.12 13.97 9.23
C GLU A 927 -29.76 13.43 9.67
N LEU A 928 -29.50 13.41 10.98
CA LEU A 928 -28.26 12.92 11.56
C LEU A 928 -28.52 11.69 12.44
N CYS A 929 -27.87 10.56 12.12
CA CYS A 929 -28.01 9.31 12.87
C CYS A 929 -27.71 9.52 14.37
N GLU A 930 -26.63 10.23 14.66
CA GLU A 930 -26.12 10.54 16.00
C GLU A 930 -27.08 11.42 16.81
N LEU A 931 -27.80 12.33 16.14
CA LEU A 931 -28.80 13.20 16.78
C LEU A 931 -30.00 12.37 17.27
N HIS A 932 -30.53 11.49 16.42
CA HIS A 932 -31.62 10.59 16.83
C HIS A 932 -31.16 9.59 17.91
N TRP A 933 -29.90 9.14 17.86
CA TRP A 933 -29.34 8.28 18.89
C TRP A 933 -29.25 9.00 20.24
N ALA A 934 -28.62 10.19 20.28
CA ALA A 934 -28.51 11.02 21.47
C ALA A 934 -29.89 11.35 22.07
N SER A 935 -30.85 11.77 21.24
CA SER A 935 -32.24 11.98 21.67
C SER A 935 -32.84 10.72 22.31
N GLY A 936 -32.64 9.55 21.71
CA GLY A 936 -33.12 8.27 22.26
C GLY A 936 -32.53 7.94 23.64
N LEU A 937 -31.24 8.17 23.84
CA LEU A 937 -30.58 7.97 25.14
C LEU A 937 -31.06 8.98 26.20
N LEU A 938 -31.27 10.24 25.81
CA LEU A 938 -31.83 11.27 26.70
C LEU A 938 -33.28 10.92 27.11
N GLU A 939 -34.09 10.40 26.19
CA GLU A 939 -35.45 9.98 26.52
C GLU A 939 -35.49 8.77 27.45
N ARG A 940 -34.57 7.81 27.27
CA ARG A 940 -34.36 6.71 28.22
C ARG A 940 -33.94 7.25 29.60
N TRP A 941 -33.00 8.20 29.66
CA TRP A 941 -32.57 8.82 30.90
C TRP A 941 -33.73 9.48 31.67
N ASN A 942 -34.59 10.19 30.95
CA ASN A 942 -35.77 10.85 31.50
C ASN A 942 -36.88 9.87 31.91
N GLY A 943 -36.87 8.63 31.39
CA GLY A 943 -37.89 7.60 31.63
C GLY A 943 -39.04 7.60 30.62
N ARG A 944 -38.93 8.35 29.51
CA ARG A 944 -39.92 8.40 28.42
C ARG A 944 -39.64 7.28 27.40
N GLN A 945 -39.73 6.04 27.87
CA GLN A 945 -39.24 4.84 27.16
C GLN A 945 -39.83 4.65 25.75
N ASP A 946 -41.13 4.92 25.52
CA ASP A 946 -41.71 4.82 24.18
C ASP A 946 -41.14 5.88 23.21
N GLN A 947 -40.84 7.09 23.68
CA GLN A 947 -40.18 8.11 22.86
C GLN A 947 -38.73 7.72 22.56
N ALA A 948 -38.03 7.15 23.55
CA ALA A 948 -36.69 6.61 23.36
C ALA A 948 -36.65 5.53 22.27
N ALA A 949 -37.63 4.62 22.23
CA ALA A 949 -37.73 3.58 21.22
C ALA A 949 -37.94 4.16 19.82
N VAL A 950 -38.80 5.18 19.66
CA VAL A 950 -39.03 5.87 18.37
C VAL A 950 -37.73 6.54 17.86
N HIS A 951 -37.01 7.25 18.74
CA HIS A 951 -35.76 7.91 18.38
C HIS A 951 -34.65 6.92 18.00
N LEU A 952 -34.45 5.86 18.80
CA LEU A 952 -33.46 4.82 18.49
C LEU A 952 -33.83 4.03 17.23
N ALA A 953 -35.13 3.75 16.97
CA ALA A 953 -35.57 3.13 15.72
C ALA A 953 -35.34 4.02 14.50
N ARG A 954 -35.47 5.36 14.63
CA ARG A 954 -35.11 6.30 13.54
C ARG A 954 -33.61 6.33 13.30
N SER A 955 -32.81 6.29 14.36
CA SER A 955 -31.35 6.18 14.26
C SER A 955 -30.94 4.86 13.59
N LEU A 956 -31.52 3.72 14.00
CA LEU A 956 -31.33 2.41 13.36
C LEU A 956 -31.67 2.45 11.86
N ALA A 957 -32.77 3.10 11.48
CA ALA A 957 -33.14 3.26 10.08
C ALA A 957 -32.16 4.13 9.29
N LEU A 958 -31.58 5.17 9.90
CA LEU A 958 -30.51 5.99 9.30
C LEU A 958 -29.22 5.19 9.15
N ALA A 959 -28.79 4.48 10.19
CA ALA A 959 -27.62 3.59 10.16
C ALA A 959 -27.73 2.52 9.07
N ARG A 960 -28.92 1.94 8.89
CA ARG A 960 -29.22 1.00 7.79
C ARG A 960 -29.17 1.65 6.41
N ARG A 961 -29.69 2.88 6.25
CA ARG A 961 -29.62 3.63 4.97
C ARG A 961 -28.20 4.05 4.61
N SER A 962 -27.36 4.35 5.60
CA SER A 962 -25.93 4.65 5.40
C SER A 962 -25.03 3.43 5.51
N GLU A 963 -25.61 2.24 5.69
CA GLU A 963 -24.96 0.93 5.85
C GLU A 963 -23.82 0.89 6.88
N ASP A 964 -23.93 1.74 7.91
CA ASP A 964 -22.99 1.77 9.00
C ASP A 964 -23.38 0.69 10.02
N ARG A 965 -22.81 -0.51 9.82
CA ARG A 965 -23.11 -1.66 10.68
C ARG A 965 -22.65 -1.50 12.12
N TRP A 966 -21.65 -0.65 12.39
CA TRP A 966 -21.24 -0.34 13.76
C TRP A 966 -22.33 0.49 14.47
N ARG A 967 -22.86 1.52 13.79
CA ARG A 967 -24.05 2.25 14.26
C ARG A 967 -25.27 1.34 14.38
N GLU A 968 -25.48 0.44 13.42
CA GLU A 968 -26.59 -0.54 13.47
C GLU A 968 -26.48 -1.43 14.72
N TYR A 969 -25.31 -2.04 14.94
CA TYR A 969 -24.99 -2.85 16.11
C TYR A 969 -25.26 -2.09 17.42
N LYS A 970 -24.78 -0.85 17.53
CA LYS A 970 -24.97 -0.03 18.72
C LYS A 970 -26.43 0.39 18.92
N CYS A 971 -27.15 0.78 17.86
CA CYS A 971 -28.57 1.10 17.94
C CYS A 971 -29.42 -0.11 18.34
N LEU A 972 -29.14 -1.30 17.78
CA LEU A 972 -29.79 -2.55 18.16
C LEU A 972 -29.50 -2.93 19.61
N THR A 973 -28.26 -2.75 20.09
CA THR A 973 -27.88 -2.98 21.49
C THR A 973 -28.67 -2.08 22.44
N TRP A 974 -28.79 -0.78 22.12
CA TRP A 974 -29.57 0.16 22.92
C TRP A 974 -31.08 -0.13 22.87
N LEU A 975 -31.63 -0.54 21.71
CA LEU A 975 -33.02 -0.98 21.59
C LEU A 975 -33.29 -2.26 22.41
N ALA A 976 -32.46 -3.29 22.30
CA ALA A 976 -32.61 -4.53 23.08
C ALA A 976 -32.59 -4.25 24.59
N THR A 977 -31.65 -3.41 25.05
CA THR A 977 -31.56 -2.94 26.44
C THR A 977 -32.83 -2.20 26.86
N LEU A 978 -33.35 -1.30 26.01
CA LEU A 978 -34.57 -0.55 26.30
C LEU A 978 -35.82 -1.46 26.37
N HIS A 979 -35.99 -2.39 25.43
CA HIS A 979 -37.10 -3.34 25.45
C HIS A 979 -37.05 -4.27 26.67
N PHE A 980 -35.85 -4.67 27.13
CA PHE A 980 -35.67 -5.36 28.41
C PHE A 980 -36.14 -4.50 29.60
N GLU A 981 -35.72 -3.22 29.67
CA GLU A 981 -36.13 -2.27 30.71
C GLU A 981 -37.64 -1.94 30.68
N MET A 982 -38.32 -2.17 29.55
CA MET A 982 -39.77 -2.04 29.39
C MET A 982 -40.52 -3.36 29.66
N ALA A 983 -39.83 -4.44 30.01
CA ALA A 983 -40.36 -5.81 30.08
C ALA A 983 -41.04 -6.30 28.77
N ARG A 984 -40.68 -5.72 27.62
CA ARG A 984 -41.13 -6.16 26.28
C ARG A 984 -40.21 -7.25 25.75
N TYR A 985 -40.22 -8.40 26.41
CA TYR A 985 -39.24 -9.48 26.16
C TYR A 985 -39.28 -10.05 24.74
N ALA A 986 -40.44 -10.10 24.09
CA ALA A 986 -40.56 -10.54 22.69
C ALA A 986 -39.84 -9.57 21.73
N ASP A 987 -40.06 -8.26 21.88
CA ASP A 987 -39.39 -7.23 21.08
C ASP A 987 -37.87 -7.28 21.31
N MET A 988 -37.45 -7.43 22.58
CA MET A 988 -36.04 -7.57 22.97
C MET A 988 -35.40 -8.78 22.30
N HIS A 989 -36.06 -9.94 22.27
CA HIS A 989 -35.55 -11.15 21.63
C HIS A 989 -35.33 -10.93 20.13
N ALA A 990 -36.32 -10.35 19.43
CA ALA A 990 -36.19 -9.99 18.02
C ALA A 990 -35.06 -8.98 17.76
N ARG A 991 -34.86 -7.98 18.64
CA ARG A 991 -33.69 -7.07 18.54
C ARG A 991 -32.37 -7.83 18.75
N CYS A 992 -32.34 -8.81 19.65
CA CYS A 992 -31.15 -9.63 19.94
C CYS A 992 -30.79 -10.58 18.80
N GLU A 993 -31.76 -11.14 18.08
CA GLU A 993 -31.53 -11.94 16.87
C GLU A 993 -30.95 -11.07 15.73
N GLU A 994 -31.54 -9.90 15.49
CA GLU A 994 -30.98 -8.92 14.55
C GLU A 994 -29.57 -8.48 14.97
N LEU A 995 -29.31 -8.29 16.27
CA LEU A 995 -28.02 -7.91 16.81
C LEU A 995 -26.96 -9.00 16.62
N ARG A 996 -27.28 -10.28 16.87
CA ARG A 996 -26.40 -11.42 16.58
C ARG A 996 -26.06 -11.49 15.10
N SER A 997 -27.06 -11.35 14.23
CA SER A 997 -26.86 -11.33 12.79
C SER A 997 -25.91 -10.21 12.35
N VAL A 998 -26.07 -8.99 12.89
CA VAL A 998 -25.14 -7.89 12.60
C VAL A 998 -23.76 -8.25 13.17
N ALA A 999 -23.66 -8.65 14.43
CA ALA A 999 -22.42 -8.99 15.11
C ALA A 999 -21.56 -10.02 14.35
N GLU A 1000 -22.16 -11.10 13.86
CA GLU A 1000 -21.47 -12.12 13.06
C GLU A 1000 -20.91 -11.54 11.75
N ARG A 1001 -21.72 -10.76 11.03
CA ARG A 1001 -21.30 -10.07 9.79
C ARG A 1001 -20.25 -8.99 10.04
N ILE A 1002 -20.11 -8.57 11.30
CA ILE A 1002 -19.10 -7.63 11.77
C ILE A 1002 -18.04 -8.32 12.67
N GLY A 1003 -17.91 -9.65 12.67
CA GLY A 1003 -16.87 -10.36 13.44
C GLY A 1003 -16.82 -10.07 14.95
N GLU A 1004 -17.88 -9.51 15.53
CA GLU A 1004 -17.99 -9.17 16.95
C GLU A 1004 -18.66 -10.29 17.73
N GLU A 1005 -18.20 -10.52 18.95
CA GLU A 1005 -18.89 -11.41 19.89
C GLU A 1005 -20.01 -10.64 20.61
N THR A 1006 -21.12 -11.31 20.94
CA THR A 1006 -22.27 -10.70 21.62
C THR A 1006 -22.54 -11.30 23.01
N PRO A 1007 -21.56 -11.35 23.93
CA PRO A 1007 -21.76 -11.90 25.27
C PRO A 1007 -22.85 -11.17 26.07
N PHE A 1008 -23.13 -9.90 25.73
CA PHE A 1008 -24.24 -9.16 26.32
C PHE A 1008 -25.63 -9.61 25.86
N VAL A 1009 -25.77 -10.14 24.62
CA VAL A 1009 -27.03 -10.74 24.17
C VAL A 1009 -27.38 -11.96 25.00
N ASP A 1010 -26.39 -12.82 25.25
CA ASP A 1010 -26.57 -14.01 26.10
C ASP A 1010 -26.98 -13.60 27.52
N ALA A 1011 -26.42 -12.53 28.05
CA ALA A 1011 -26.80 -11.99 29.36
C ALA A 1011 -28.23 -11.42 29.38
N LEU A 1012 -28.67 -10.68 28.36
CA LEU A 1012 -30.07 -10.20 28.27
C LEU A 1012 -31.07 -11.36 28.13
N GLN A 1013 -30.71 -12.43 27.42
CA GLN A 1013 -31.53 -13.63 27.31
C GLN A 1013 -31.61 -14.41 28.64
N ALA A 1014 -30.49 -14.62 29.33
CA ALA A 1014 -30.48 -15.27 30.64
C ALA A 1014 -31.23 -14.46 31.71
N LEU A 1015 -31.05 -13.13 31.73
CA LEU A 1015 -31.84 -12.23 32.58
C LEU A 1015 -33.34 -12.31 32.29
N THR A 1016 -33.73 -12.55 31.03
CA THR A 1016 -35.14 -12.71 30.66
C THR A 1016 -35.70 -14.02 31.19
N ALA A 1017 -34.98 -15.14 31.02
CA ALA A 1017 -35.36 -16.43 31.59
C ALA A 1017 -35.55 -16.37 33.13
N LEU A 1018 -34.66 -15.63 33.80
CA LEU A 1018 -34.74 -15.36 35.24
C LEU A 1018 -36.03 -14.60 35.61
N MET A 1019 -36.38 -13.55 34.85
CA MET A 1019 -37.60 -12.76 35.08
C MET A 1019 -38.89 -13.52 34.76
N THR A 1020 -38.84 -14.57 33.94
CA THR A 1020 -39.98 -15.44 33.59
C THR A 1020 -40.08 -16.72 34.43
N ALA A 1021 -39.23 -16.88 35.45
CA ALA A 1021 -39.23 -18.00 36.40
C ALA A 1021 -39.00 -19.40 35.77
N ASP A 1022 -37.92 -19.54 35.00
CA ASP A 1022 -37.37 -20.83 34.56
C ASP A 1022 -36.39 -21.38 35.63
N ASP A 1023 -36.54 -22.65 36.01
CA ASP A 1023 -35.70 -23.32 37.02
C ASP A 1023 -34.22 -23.42 36.61
N ALA A 1024 -33.90 -23.35 35.30
CA ALA A 1024 -32.53 -23.37 34.78
C ALA A 1024 -31.87 -21.97 34.69
N ALA A 1025 -32.58 -20.90 35.04
CA ALA A 1025 -32.13 -19.53 34.76
C ALA A 1025 -30.87 -19.10 35.53
N ASP A 1026 -30.66 -19.58 36.76
CA ASP A 1026 -29.50 -19.21 37.59
C ASP A 1026 -28.18 -19.68 36.94
N GLU A 1027 -28.14 -20.91 36.38
CA GLU A 1027 -26.95 -21.46 35.70
C GLU A 1027 -26.69 -20.76 34.36
N ALA A 1028 -27.75 -20.50 33.59
CA ALA A 1028 -27.65 -19.79 32.32
C ALA A 1028 -27.10 -18.36 32.53
N LEU A 1029 -27.51 -17.69 33.61
CA LEU A 1029 -27.01 -16.36 33.96
C LEU A 1029 -25.52 -16.39 34.29
N GLU A 1030 -25.03 -17.29 35.16
CA GLU A 1030 -23.60 -17.35 35.48
C GLU A 1030 -22.74 -17.71 34.27
N SER A 1031 -23.22 -18.57 33.37
CA SER A 1031 -22.55 -18.83 32.09
C SER A 1031 -22.43 -17.54 31.23
N ALA A 1032 -23.49 -16.74 31.14
CA ALA A 1032 -23.46 -15.47 30.40
C ALA A 1032 -22.57 -14.42 31.09
N LEU A 1033 -22.61 -14.31 32.42
CA LEU A 1033 -21.72 -13.44 33.20
C LEU A 1033 -20.25 -13.85 33.05
N ALA A 1034 -19.94 -15.15 33.01
CA ALA A 1034 -18.59 -15.65 32.75
C ALA A 1034 -18.08 -15.26 31.34
N ARG A 1035 -18.95 -15.26 30.31
CA ARG A 1035 -18.60 -14.75 28.97
C ARG A 1035 -18.32 -13.24 29.00
N LEU A 1036 -19.13 -12.44 29.70
CA LEU A 1036 -18.88 -11.01 29.87
C LEU A 1036 -17.58 -10.71 30.63
N ARG A 1037 -17.26 -11.49 31.67
CA ARG A 1037 -15.96 -11.44 32.38
C ARG A 1037 -14.79 -11.77 31.46
N ALA A 1038 -14.92 -12.79 30.59
CA ALA A 1038 -13.88 -13.18 29.63
C ALA A 1038 -13.66 -12.16 28.50
N ALA A 1039 -14.72 -11.45 28.09
CA ALA A 1039 -14.65 -10.35 27.12
C ALA A 1039 -14.14 -9.01 27.73
N ASP A 1040 -13.98 -8.96 29.05
CA ASP A 1040 -13.61 -7.77 29.84
C ASP A 1040 -14.53 -6.53 29.67
N ASP A 1041 -15.77 -6.73 29.22
CA ASP A 1041 -16.78 -5.68 29.09
C ASP A 1041 -17.41 -5.34 30.45
N LYS A 1042 -16.70 -4.47 31.16
CA LYS A 1042 -17.08 -3.98 32.49
C LYS A 1042 -18.41 -3.20 32.50
N SER A 1043 -18.80 -2.57 31.38
CA SER A 1043 -20.07 -1.81 31.31
C SER A 1043 -21.25 -2.76 31.30
N TYR A 1044 -21.26 -3.72 30.38
CA TYR A 1044 -22.36 -4.68 30.26
C TYR A 1044 -22.39 -5.68 31.43
N LEU A 1045 -21.22 -6.05 31.98
CA LEU A 1045 -21.13 -6.88 33.19
C LEU A 1045 -21.79 -6.19 34.40
N ALA A 1046 -21.46 -4.93 34.68
CA ALA A 1046 -22.06 -4.17 35.79
C ALA A 1046 -23.58 -4.04 35.64
N TYR A 1047 -24.05 -3.72 34.42
CA TYR A 1047 -25.48 -3.64 34.10
C TYR A 1047 -26.21 -4.97 34.35
N ALA A 1048 -25.64 -6.08 33.89
CA ALA A 1048 -26.25 -7.41 34.01
C ALA A 1048 -26.34 -7.85 35.47
N LEU A 1049 -25.24 -7.72 36.23
CA LEU A 1049 -25.17 -8.04 37.66
C LEU A 1049 -26.19 -7.24 38.49
N ASN A 1050 -26.29 -5.92 38.27
CA ASN A 1050 -27.27 -5.08 38.93
C ASN A 1050 -28.73 -5.44 38.57
N SER A 1051 -28.97 -5.87 37.34
CA SER A 1051 -30.30 -6.28 36.89
C SER A 1051 -30.73 -7.61 37.51
N ALA A 1052 -29.81 -8.56 37.63
CA ALA A 1052 -30.03 -9.82 38.36
C ALA A 1052 -30.20 -9.58 39.88
N ALA A 1053 -29.35 -8.77 40.50
CA ALA A 1053 -29.49 -8.39 41.90
C ALA A 1053 -30.83 -7.69 42.19
N SER A 1054 -31.33 -6.85 41.27
CA SER A 1054 -32.66 -6.22 41.36
C SER A 1054 -33.82 -7.25 41.26
N PHE A 1055 -33.63 -8.36 40.55
CA PHE A 1055 -34.58 -9.48 40.57
C PHE A 1055 -34.52 -10.22 41.91
N TYR A 1056 -33.34 -10.66 42.34
CA TYR A 1056 -33.18 -11.42 43.58
C TYR A 1056 -33.64 -10.64 44.82
N CYS A 1057 -33.48 -9.31 44.84
CA CYS A 1057 -33.98 -8.46 45.91
C CYS A 1057 -35.51 -8.51 46.00
N ARG A 1058 -36.22 -8.48 44.86
CA ARG A 1058 -37.68 -8.65 44.80
C ARG A 1058 -38.13 -10.08 45.13
N ALA A 1059 -37.30 -11.07 44.81
CA ALA A 1059 -37.54 -12.48 45.14
C ALA A 1059 -37.12 -12.89 46.57
N GLY A 1060 -36.59 -11.97 47.40
CA GLY A 1060 -36.14 -12.27 48.76
C GLY A 1060 -34.79 -13.01 48.86
N ARG A 1061 -34.10 -13.25 47.74
CA ARG A 1061 -32.85 -14.01 47.60
C ARG A 1061 -31.61 -13.18 47.97
N MET A 1062 -31.51 -12.79 49.24
CA MET A 1062 -30.54 -11.77 49.71
C MET A 1062 -29.06 -12.18 49.59
N GLU A 1063 -28.74 -13.47 49.56
CA GLU A 1063 -27.37 -13.95 49.33
C GLU A 1063 -26.92 -13.65 47.89
N GLN A 1064 -27.76 -13.97 46.90
CA GLN A 1064 -27.53 -13.64 45.49
C GLN A 1064 -27.48 -12.11 45.26
N VAL A 1065 -28.28 -11.32 45.99
CA VAL A 1065 -28.17 -9.85 45.97
C VAL A 1065 -26.78 -9.41 46.42
N ARG A 1066 -26.27 -9.91 47.56
CA ARG A 1066 -24.94 -9.54 48.06
C ARG A 1066 -23.84 -9.93 47.08
N LEU A 1067 -23.89 -11.15 46.54
CA LEU A 1067 -22.92 -11.67 45.58
C LEU A 1067 -22.82 -10.76 44.35
N HIS A 1068 -23.95 -10.57 43.63
CA HIS A 1068 -23.95 -9.86 42.36
C HIS A 1068 -23.80 -8.34 42.53
N ALA A 1069 -24.43 -7.73 43.55
CA ALA A 1069 -24.31 -6.28 43.76
C ALA A 1069 -22.91 -5.88 44.26
N SER A 1070 -22.20 -6.74 45.01
CA SER A 1070 -20.80 -6.46 45.40
C SER A 1070 -19.85 -6.53 44.19
N GLU A 1071 -20.06 -7.49 43.28
CA GLU A 1071 -19.31 -7.54 42.03
C GLU A 1071 -19.68 -6.35 41.11
N ALA A 1072 -20.97 -6.02 40.98
CA ALA A 1072 -21.44 -4.87 40.21
C ALA A 1072 -20.81 -3.57 40.72
N LEU A 1073 -20.79 -3.35 42.03
CA LEU A 1073 -20.13 -2.20 42.65
C LEU A 1073 -18.63 -2.17 42.34
N THR A 1074 -17.94 -3.31 42.45
CA THR A 1074 -16.50 -3.44 42.19
C THR A 1074 -16.17 -3.11 40.73
N VAL A 1075 -16.96 -3.62 39.79
CA VAL A 1075 -16.76 -3.42 38.35
C VAL A 1075 -17.16 -1.98 37.96
N ALA A 1076 -18.34 -1.52 38.37
CA ALA A 1076 -18.84 -0.17 38.09
C ALA A 1076 -17.95 0.93 38.67
N SER A 1077 -17.33 0.72 39.85
CA SER A 1077 -16.40 1.68 40.44
C SER A 1077 -15.10 1.82 39.65
N LYS A 1078 -14.58 0.72 39.07
CA LYS A 1078 -13.38 0.78 38.20
C LYS A 1078 -13.62 1.65 36.96
N ILE A 1079 -14.84 1.61 36.41
CA ILE A 1079 -15.26 2.41 35.24
C ILE A 1079 -16.13 3.62 35.62
N ARG A 1080 -16.16 4.02 36.89
CA ARG A 1080 -16.88 5.20 37.45
C ARG A 1080 -18.34 5.41 36.97
N ARG A 1081 -19.08 4.35 36.64
CA ARG A 1081 -20.48 4.40 36.19
C ARG A 1081 -21.42 4.85 37.33
N ARG A 1082 -21.78 6.15 37.37
CA ARG A 1082 -22.57 6.75 38.47
C ARG A 1082 -23.89 6.00 38.73
N CYS A 1083 -24.67 5.66 37.71
CA CYS A 1083 -25.94 4.96 37.91
C CYS A 1083 -25.74 3.54 38.47
N GLU A 1084 -24.83 2.76 37.90
CA GLU A 1084 -24.60 1.38 38.33
C GLU A 1084 -23.98 1.29 39.73
N ILE A 1085 -23.11 2.24 40.12
CA ILE A 1085 -22.61 2.36 41.51
C ILE A 1085 -23.77 2.62 42.48
N ALA A 1086 -24.66 3.56 42.16
CA ALA A 1086 -25.79 3.91 43.02
C ALA A 1086 -26.81 2.77 43.15
N ILE A 1087 -27.11 2.07 42.05
CA ILE A 1087 -27.96 0.87 42.06
C ILE A 1087 -27.34 -0.22 42.94
N ALA A 1088 -26.06 -0.52 42.75
CA ALA A 1088 -25.36 -1.55 43.53
C ALA A 1088 -25.36 -1.23 45.04
N LYS A 1089 -25.04 0.02 45.42
CA LYS A 1089 -25.10 0.48 46.82
C LYS A 1089 -26.50 0.38 47.42
N ALA A 1090 -27.54 0.74 46.67
CA ALA A 1090 -28.93 0.64 47.12
C ALA A 1090 -29.36 -0.82 47.38
N LEU A 1091 -29.00 -1.74 46.47
CA LEU A 1091 -29.30 -3.17 46.60
C LEU A 1091 -28.54 -3.83 47.76
N LEU A 1092 -27.26 -3.45 47.98
CA LEU A 1092 -26.49 -3.92 49.13
C LEU A 1092 -27.08 -3.42 50.46
N SER A 1093 -27.53 -2.16 50.51
CA SER A 1093 -28.24 -1.60 51.68
C SER A 1093 -29.54 -2.35 51.98
N ALA A 1094 -30.35 -2.65 50.95
CA ALA A 1094 -31.55 -3.46 51.10
C ALA A 1094 -31.24 -4.87 51.65
N ALA A 1095 -30.18 -5.52 51.16
CA ALA A 1095 -29.74 -6.82 51.66
C ALA A 1095 -29.08 -6.78 53.05
N ALA A 1096 -28.59 -5.63 53.50
CA ALA A 1096 -28.04 -5.43 54.85
C ALA A 1096 -29.14 -5.22 55.90
N ASN A 1097 -30.24 -4.53 55.55
CA ASN A 1097 -31.37 -4.30 56.47
C ASN A 1097 -32.08 -5.60 56.93
N GLY A 1098 -31.82 -6.74 56.29
CA GLY A 1098 -32.24 -8.07 56.74
C GLY A 1098 -31.26 -8.80 57.68
N SER A 1099 -30.12 -8.19 58.06
CA SER A 1099 -29.11 -8.83 58.93
C SER A 1099 -28.29 -7.78 59.71
N SER A 1100 -28.58 -7.61 61.00
CA SER A 1100 -27.77 -6.86 62.00
C SER A 1100 -26.95 -5.69 61.46
N ALA A 1101 -27.56 -4.51 61.38
CA ALA A 1101 -26.91 -3.28 60.90
C ALA A 1101 -25.66 -2.87 61.74
N ALA A 1102 -24.49 -3.29 61.28
CA ALA A 1102 -23.18 -2.77 61.63
C ALA A 1102 -22.29 -2.90 60.37
N GLU A 1103 -21.43 -1.91 60.11
CA GLU A 1103 -20.55 -1.81 58.93
C GLU A 1103 -21.27 -1.51 57.59
N VAL A 1104 -21.85 -0.30 57.50
CA VAL A 1104 -21.98 0.42 56.22
C VAL A 1104 -21.22 1.73 56.34
N ASP A 1105 -20.35 2.00 55.36
CA ASP A 1105 -19.35 3.08 55.37
C ASP A 1105 -19.99 4.49 55.36
N ASP A 1106 -19.44 5.41 56.15
CA ASP A 1106 -20.06 6.73 56.47
C ASP A 1106 -20.02 7.73 55.29
N ASP A 1107 -19.28 7.38 54.22
CA ASP A 1107 -19.04 8.20 53.02
C ASP A 1107 -20.26 8.31 52.07
N CYS A 1108 -21.43 7.80 52.47
CA CYS A 1108 -22.66 7.74 51.66
C CYS A 1108 -23.73 8.78 52.04
N ARG A 1109 -23.41 9.81 52.84
CA ARG A 1109 -24.36 10.81 53.36
C ARG A 1109 -24.35 12.19 52.69
N ALA A 1110 -23.80 12.32 51.49
CA ALA A 1110 -24.06 13.49 50.66
C ALA A 1110 -25.55 13.54 50.22
N PRO A 1111 -26.19 14.71 50.12
CA PRO A 1111 -27.55 14.81 49.58
C PRO A 1111 -27.53 14.43 48.09
N ILE A 1112 -28.05 13.25 47.79
CA ILE A 1112 -28.18 12.74 46.42
C ILE A 1112 -29.41 13.40 45.77
N GLU A 1113 -29.19 14.39 44.91
CA GLU A 1113 -30.28 14.88 44.06
C GLU A 1113 -30.68 13.78 43.07
N LEU A 1114 -31.94 13.34 43.12
CA LEU A 1114 -32.40 12.21 42.30
C LEU A 1114 -32.33 12.51 40.79
N GLU A 1115 -32.32 13.78 40.39
CA GLU A 1115 -32.31 14.20 38.98
C GLU A 1115 -30.97 13.92 38.27
N ASP A 1116 -29.88 13.78 39.03
CA ASP A 1116 -28.54 13.34 38.58
C ASP A 1116 -28.49 11.87 38.12
N PHE A 1117 -29.61 11.15 38.22
CA PHE A 1117 -29.67 9.70 37.96
C PHE A 1117 -30.71 9.35 36.90
N SER A 1118 -30.34 8.39 36.04
CA SER A 1118 -31.25 7.79 35.05
C SER A 1118 -32.55 7.28 35.71
N ALA A 1119 -33.65 7.24 34.95
CA ALA A 1119 -34.92 6.75 35.45
C ALA A 1119 -34.84 5.33 36.05
N ARG A 1120 -33.99 4.43 35.50
CA ARG A 1120 -33.71 3.10 36.05
C ARG A 1120 -33.05 3.18 37.44
N ALA A 1121 -32.01 4.00 37.61
CA ALA A 1121 -31.38 4.18 38.92
C ALA A 1121 -32.32 4.84 39.93
N ARG A 1122 -33.08 5.88 39.53
CA ARG A 1122 -34.14 6.49 40.36
C ARG A 1122 -35.20 5.48 40.79
N ALA A 1123 -35.58 4.53 39.93
CA ALA A 1123 -36.57 3.51 40.25
C ALA A 1123 -36.09 2.52 41.33
N VAL A 1124 -34.80 2.18 41.36
CA VAL A 1124 -34.21 1.35 42.44
C VAL A 1124 -34.03 2.18 43.72
N LEU A 1125 -33.46 3.39 43.62
CA LEU A 1125 -33.24 4.29 44.77
C LEU A 1125 -34.53 4.70 45.51
N ARG A 1126 -35.68 4.63 44.84
CA ARG A 1126 -37.00 4.93 45.41
C ARG A 1126 -37.72 3.73 46.02
N GLN A 1127 -37.22 2.50 45.86
CA GLN A 1127 -37.84 1.32 46.47
C GLN A 1127 -37.53 1.30 47.98
N PRO A 1128 -38.53 1.39 48.87
CA PRO A 1128 -38.29 1.24 50.30
C PRO A 1128 -37.93 -0.22 50.61
N ALA A 1129 -37.15 -0.44 51.67
CA ALA A 1129 -36.78 -1.75 52.16
C ALA A 1129 -37.94 -2.44 52.92
N GLU A 1130 -39.14 -2.51 52.32
CA GLU A 1130 -40.26 -3.30 52.82
C GLU A 1130 -40.27 -4.70 52.17
N PRO A 1131 -40.32 -5.80 52.96
CA PRO A 1131 -40.46 -7.14 52.41
C PRO A 1131 -41.82 -7.29 51.73
N ALA A 1132 -41.83 -7.88 50.53
CA ALA A 1132 -43.03 -8.03 49.72
C ALA A 1132 -44.15 -8.74 50.48
N ARG A 1133 -45.30 -8.06 50.66
CA ARG A 1133 -46.54 -8.74 51.03
C ARG A 1133 -46.97 -9.64 49.87
N SER A 1134 -47.42 -10.85 50.22
CA SER A 1134 -47.84 -11.90 49.30
C SER A 1134 -48.70 -11.39 48.14
N VAL A 1135 -48.29 -11.73 46.91
CA VAL A 1135 -49.10 -11.59 45.70
C VAL A 1135 -50.46 -12.29 45.92
N PRO A 1136 -51.61 -11.69 45.56
CA PRO A 1136 -52.88 -12.39 45.60
C PRO A 1136 -52.84 -13.53 44.58
N THR A 1137 -53.00 -14.77 45.05
CA THR A 1137 -53.21 -15.93 44.17
C THR A 1137 -54.36 -15.66 43.22
N ALA A 1138 -54.12 -15.86 41.91
CA ALA A 1138 -55.14 -15.69 40.88
C ALA A 1138 -56.39 -16.52 41.21
N ALA A 1139 -57.57 -15.89 41.11
CA ALA A 1139 -58.83 -16.59 41.24
C ALA A 1139 -59.00 -17.59 40.07
N PRO A 1140 -59.51 -18.80 40.31
CA PRO A 1140 -59.69 -19.78 39.25
C PRO A 1140 -60.78 -19.32 38.26
N THR A 1141 -60.45 -19.34 36.97
CA THR A 1141 -61.40 -19.08 35.89
C THR A 1141 -62.53 -20.12 35.92
N PRO A 1142 -63.82 -19.73 35.89
CA PRO A 1142 -64.91 -20.68 35.73
C PRO A 1142 -64.85 -21.31 34.34
N GLY A 1143 -64.83 -22.64 34.28
CA GLY A 1143 -64.92 -23.35 33.00
C GLY A 1143 -66.29 -23.16 32.36
N LEU A 1144 -66.32 -22.99 31.03
CA LEU A 1144 -67.51 -23.17 30.22
C LEU A 1144 -67.25 -24.29 29.22
N GLN A 1145 -68.18 -25.25 29.19
CA GLN A 1145 -68.25 -26.34 28.22
C GLN A 1145 -68.88 -25.84 26.91
N THR A 1146 -68.77 -26.67 25.87
CA THR A 1146 -69.26 -26.54 24.48
C THR A 1146 -68.63 -25.45 23.64
#